data_AF-A0A819P229-F1
#
_entry.id   AF-A0A819P229-F1
#
_cell.length_a   1.000
_cell.length_b   1.000
_cell.length_c   1.000
_cell.angle_alpha   90.00
_cell.angle_beta   90.00
_cell.angle_gamma   90.00
#
_symmetry.space_group_name_H-M   'P 1'
#
loop_
_entity.id
_entity.type
_entity.pdbx_description
1 polymer ?
#
loop_
_entity_poly.entity_id
_entity_poly.type
_entity_poly.pdbx_seq_one_letter_code
_entity_poly.pdbx_strand_id
1 'polypeptide(L)'
;MIQRYLSFELILGSPRNFTETSTSLKGKKSCDTATLDSLIVPFQSPFWLNNKNWFVTCDYIPLAMKTILYTTPICTEVEVQAESPVFEVSSTKPNCRLILHRNYNMIYNIENETLTTVDLSRNEIGDIGAQYLAATLQNHQTLATLDLSHNRIGNKGALYLYDALKENKTLIKLNLKGNPGRYCTTVSAAIQIYNDKTITKMDLHEKSIDDIRMKFLADAVYNNEVTSFLICSIDDHGFIVTLIKLNLKGNPGSYCTVVSAAIQIRNNKVLTILELSHNRIGNNGAQYLYDAFKENKTLIKLNLEGNPGSYCATVSAAIQIRDNKTLIKLNLKGNPGRYCTTVSAAIQIYNDKTISKMDLHGKSIDDIAMKFLTDAVYNNETITELNLEQNKISDIGIQYLADALQNNKVIINLRYIGVKYLNGLLQTNQVITMMDLLGNHIEDTGTQYLANALQNNATITELNLSRNEISDIGVQYLADMLRNNTTLVTLDLSNNAIGDIGAQELFNSLETNKTIMKVRLDYNKSKYCEAIGIAIGIQNDKTLTSIDLRWHQYGDNEIKLLANELYKNKTITYMNLRENKISDTGIKYLANALKNNKVLTILELSYNQISNNGLQCLDDALKENKTLIKLNLEGNSGSYYTTVSAAIQIRNDKITVPGFSTSNNSIHTKRALLIGNNKYKKNSQLQYCINDAEDLANKLYKIDFEITIGTNLTYEQMNRIIETFNDKINPGDLVLFFFAGHGCQWSHLNFLMPIDDDRIKTNTDLEYRAINAQVTLEKIMDYRPSAAIFLLDCYRNSFVCESSNFNGLSSMRPIGHSFIGFAMTANKVALDKSKNGRNSLFTSHLLQHIDQPNFTIGEIMYGVCNGMMNETNNDQCPFRVSSLRRKVYLNQQFPIGQSIPLNHFNINTKWRRHGITMAGGNGYGNQLNQLSQPRGIYVDDDHQTVYIADWLNHRIVVWKYRAKSGQVVAGGNGYGNRSDQLYFPTDVIVDKKNNSLIICDQGNRRVVRWSRQNSTIGETIISDIDCYGLTMDKNGDLYVSDYMKNEVRRWKQEEKEEIIVAGGNGKGNHLNQLNCPTYIFVDEDHSIYVSDCDNHRVMKWTKRAKGVVVAGGNGQGNSLTQLSYPRGVAVDQLGNVYVADYDNHRVMRWCEGSKEGSIVVGGNGKGEQSNQFNCPTGLSFDVQGNLYVVDHGNARIQKFHIDLN
;
A
#
# COMPACT_ATOMS: atom_id res chain seq x y z
N MET A 1 -35.30 -7.13 -33.74
CA MET A 1 -36.66 -6.79 -33.28
C MET A 1 -36.48 -6.17 -31.89
N ILE A 2 -36.43 -4.84 -31.69
CA ILE A 2 -37.40 -3.74 -31.96
C ILE A 2 -38.08 -3.34 -30.63
N GLN A 3 -37.72 -2.13 -30.16
CA GLN A 3 -38.46 -1.08 -29.40
C GLN A 3 -39.47 -1.47 -28.28
N ARG A 4 -39.55 -0.84 -27.08
CA ARG A 4 -39.13 0.45 -26.47
C ARG A 4 -40.05 1.67 -26.73
N TYR A 5 -40.46 2.35 -25.64
CA TYR A 5 -41.38 3.53 -25.51
C TYR A 5 -42.88 3.20 -25.70
N LEU A 6 -43.87 3.93 -25.14
CA LEU A 6 -43.96 5.15 -24.29
C LEU A 6 -44.63 4.80 -22.91
N SER A 7 -44.57 5.51 -21.77
CA SER A 7 -44.62 6.94 -21.35
C SER A 7 -46.03 7.47 -20.95
N PHE A 8 -46.19 7.79 -19.66
CA PHE A 8 -47.04 8.82 -19.00
C PHE A 8 -48.59 8.89 -19.18
N GLU A 9 -49.28 8.52 -18.08
CA GLU A 9 -50.17 9.39 -17.25
C GLU A 9 -51.68 9.63 -17.54
N LEU A 10 -52.38 9.96 -16.43
CA LEU A 10 -53.69 10.65 -16.26
C LEU A 10 -55.06 9.90 -16.33
N ILE A 11 -55.61 9.69 -15.12
CA ILE A 11 -56.97 10.13 -14.66
C ILE A 11 -58.25 9.28 -14.92
N LEU A 12 -58.93 8.98 -13.79
CA LEU A 12 -60.35 8.58 -13.54
C LEU A 12 -60.92 7.28 -14.17
N GLY A 13 -61.63 6.47 -13.36
CA GLY A 13 -62.37 5.29 -13.86
C GLY A 13 -62.77 4.20 -12.83
N SER A 14 -63.41 4.56 -11.71
CA SER A 14 -64.00 3.61 -10.75
C SER A 14 -65.22 2.84 -11.29
N PRO A 15 -65.74 1.75 -10.66
CA PRO A 15 -65.22 0.98 -9.50
C PRO A 15 -65.45 -0.57 -9.54
N ARG A 16 -65.16 -1.24 -8.40
CA ARG A 16 -65.63 -2.59 -7.94
C ARG A 16 -64.91 -3.82 -8.51
N ASN A 17 -64.74 -4.96 -7.81
CA ASN A 17 -64.73 -5.43 -6.39
C ASN A 17 -64.35 -6.94 -6.47
N PHE A 18 -63.84 -7.68 -5.49
CA PHE A 18 -63.49 -7.49 -4.07
C PHE A 18 -62.28 -8.44 -3.76
N THR A 19 -61.43 -8.13 -2.76
CA THR A 19 -60.44 -8.99 -2.04
C THR A 19 -60.04 -10.38 -2.60
N GLU A 20 -58.78 -10.63 -2.98
CA GLU A 20 -57.60 -10.91 -2.11
C GLU A 20 -57.66 -12.25 -1.31
N THR A 21 -56.57 -13.01 -1.10
CA THR A 21 -55.26 -13.20 -1.79
C THR A 21 -54.63 -14.54 -1.30
N SER A 22 -53.81 -15.23 -2.12
CA SER A 22 -52.66 -16.02 -1.60
C SER A 22 -51.65 -16.44 -2.69
N THR A 23 -50.38 -16.59 -2.25
CA THR A 23 -49.31 -17.47 -2.78
C THR A 23 -49.02 -17.58 -4.30
N SER A 24 -48.00 -16.83 -4.73
CA SER A 24 -46.69 -17.32 -5.23
C SER A 24 -46.52 -18.47 -6.25
N LEU A 25 -45.48 -18.28 -7.09
CA LEU A 25 -44.42 -19.24 -7.51
C LEU A 25 -44.53 -20.10 -8.79
N LYS A 26 -43.31 -20.39 -9.31
CA LYS A 26 -42.84 -21.42 -10.27
C LYS A 26 -43.03 -21.20 -11.78
N GLY A 27 -41.89 -21.20 -12.48
CA GLY A 27 -41.77 -21.25 -13.95
C GLY A 27 -41.62 -22.67 -14.52
N LYS A 28 -41.14 -22.75 -15.76
CA LYS A 28 -41.04 -23.94 -16.64
C LYS A 28 -39.91 -23.72 -17.69
N LYS A 29 -39.39 -24.69 -18.46
CA LYS A 29 -39.17 -26.17 -18.35
C LYS A 29 -38.43 -26.63 -19.65
N SER A 30 -38.39 -27.96 -19.90
CA SER A 30 -37.94 -28.73 -21.10
C SER A 30 -36.49 -29.25 -21.08
N CYS A 31 -36.17 -30.43 -21.63
CA CYS A 31 -37.00 -31.38 -22.43
C CYS A 31 -37.47 -32.63 -21.62
N ASP A 32 -37.90 -33.71 -22.30
CA ASP A 32 -38.52 -34.93 -21.71
C ASP A 32 -37.78 -36.26 -22.11
N THR A 33 -38.29 -37.45 -22.53
CA THR A 33 -39.12 -37.85 -23.72
C THR A 33 -39.60 -39.36 -23.67
N ALA A 34 -40.19 -39.87 -24.78
CA ALA A 34 -40.63 -41.24 -25.23
C ALA A 34 -40.20 -42.54 -24.45
N THR A 35 -41.06 -43.50 -24.00
CA THR A 35 -42.15 -44.39 -24.59
C THR A 35 -41.64 -45.65 -25.34
N LEU A 36 -42.24 -46.87 -25.34
CA LEU A 36 -43.61 -47.41 -25.01
C LEU A 36 -43.58 -48.94 -24.63
N ASP A 37 -44.72 -49.58 -24.29
CA ASP A 37 -44.83 -50.93 -23.64
C ASP A 37 -45.22 -52.17 -24.49
N SER A 38 -44.95 -53.39 -23.93
CA SER A 38 -45.80 -54.64 -23.87
C SER A 38 -45.19 -56.02 -24.29
N LEU A 39 -45.72 -57.11 -23.66
CA LEU A 39 -45.71 -58.56 -24.05
C LEU A 39 -44.49 -59.52 -23.79
N ILE A 40 -44.35 -59.95 -22.52
CA ILE A 40 -44.30 -61.35 -21.99
C ILE A 40 -43.60 -62.50 -22.79
N VAL A 41 -42.43 -62.97 -22.25
CA VAL A 41 -42.00 -64.38 -21.89
C VAL A 41 -42.20 -65.53 -22.93
N PRO A 42 -41.17 -66.35 -23.29
CA PRO A 42 -40.28 -67.04 -22.34
C PRO A 42 -38.75 -67.10 -22.64
N PHE A 43 -38.03 -67.61 -21.62
CA PHE A 43 -36.60 -67.96 -21.55
C PHE A 43 -35.97 -68.59 -22.81
N GLN A 44 -34.76 -68.13 -23.15
CA GLN A 44 -33.56 -68.99 -23.02
C GLN A 44 -32.26 -68.17 -22.81
N SER A 45 -31.31 -68.78 -22.11
CA SER A 45 -30.00 -68.26 -21.69
C SER A 45 -28.86 -68.73 -22.63
N PRO A 46 -27.55 -68.43 -22.42
CA PRO A 46 -26.92 -67.64 -21.36
C PRO A 46 -25.84 -66.63 -21.83
N PHE A 47 -25.42 -65.73 -20.93
CA PHE A 47 -24.02 -65.69 -20.44
C PHE A 47 -23.96 -64.98 -19.08
N TRP A 48 -22.95 -65.31 -18.27
CA TRP A 48 -22.89 -64.94 -16.85
C TRP A 48 -22.04 -63.70 -16.58
N LEU A 49 -22.45 -62.88 -15.59
CA LEU A 49 -21.61 -62.38 -14.48
C LEU A 49 -22.41 -61.51 -13.47
N ASN A 50 -22.68 -62.07 -12.29
CA ASN A 50 -23.05 -61.48 -11.00
C ASN A 50 -23.54 -60.01 -10.91
N ASN A 51 -24.80 -59.78 -10.43
CA ASN A 51 -25.07 -58.95 -9.23
C ASN A 51 -26.54 -58.93 -8.72
N LYS A 52 -26.81 -59.76 -7.70
CA LYS A 52 -27.70 -59.60 -6.51
C LYS A 52 -29.16 -59.08 -6.52
N ASN A 53 -29.64 -58.25 -7.45
CA ASN A 53 -30.91 -57.52 -7.26
C ASN A 53 -32.05 -58.02 -8.17
N TRP A 54 -33.27 -58.11 -7.61
CA TRP A 54 -34.52 -58.35 -8.36
C TRP A 54 -35.42 -57.12 -8.25
N PHE A 55 -36.04 -56.74 -9.36
CA PHE A 55 -37.08 -55.71 -9.42
C PHE A 55 -38.44 -56.36 -9.65
N VAL A 56 -39.46 -55.97 -8.89
CA VAL A 56 -40.85 -56.44 -9.08
C VAL A 56 -41.78 -55.23 -9.14
N THR A 57 -42.05 -54.76 -10.35
CA THR A 57 -43.11 -53.78 -10.64
C THR A 57 -44.43 -54.52 -10.83
N CYS A 58 -45.46 -54.17 -10.05
CA CYS A 58 -46.77 -54.79 -10.11
C CYS A 58 -47.86 -53.73 -10.23
N ASP A 59 -48.08 -53.27 -11.46
CA ASP A 59 -49.14 -52.33 -11.77
C ASP A 59 -50.52 -53.01 -11.66
N TYR A 60 -51.46 -52.32 -11.02
CA TYR A 60 -52.82 -52.78 -10.66
C TYR A 60 -52.92 -53.97 -9.68
N ILE A 61 -53.07 -53.61 -8.39
CA ILE A 61 -53.83 -54.40 -7.41
C ILE A 61 -55.00 -53.54 -6.93
N PRO A 62 -56.27 -54.03 -6.93
CA PRO A 62 -57.41 -53.27 -6.43
C PRO A 62 -57.33 -52.93 -4.93
N LEU A 63 -58.11 -51.91 -4.52
CA LEU A 63 -58.22 -51.48 -3.12
C LEU A 63 -58.51 -52.64 -2.17
N ALA A 64 -57.80 -52.68 -1.03
CA ALA A 64 -58.01 -53.57 0.11
C ALA A 64 -57.70 -55.08 -0.08
N MET A 65 -56.59 -55.43 -0.73
CA MET A 65 -55.92 -56.73 -0.51
C MET A 65 -54.58 -56.60 0.23
N LYS A 66 -54.26 -57.60 1.07
CA LYS A 66 -53.06 -57.62 1.93
C LYS A 66 -51.90 -58.28 1.20
N THR A 67 -51.02 -57.49 0.59
CA THR A 67 -49.91 -57.98 -0.26
C THR A 67 -48.76 -58.56 0.57
N ILE A 68 -48.79 -59.88 0.81
CA ILE A 68 -47.70 -60.60 1.50
C ILE A 68 -46.69 -61.14 0.48
N LEU A 69 -45.46 -60.61 0.51
CA LEU A 69 -44.38 -60.99 -0.41
C LEU A 69 -43.57 -62.19 0.12
N TYR A 70 -43.87 -63.39 -0.38
CA TYR A 70 -43.04 -64.58 -0.16
C TYR A 70 -41.86 -64.61 -1.13
N THR A 71 -40.63 -64.41 -0.63
CA THR A 71 -39.41 -64.44 -1.44
C THR A 71 -38.88 -65.86 -1.65
N THR A 72 -38.35 -66.13 -2.85
CA THR A 72 -37.65 -67.39 -3.16
C THR A 72 -36.22 -67.38 -2.59
N PRO A 73 -35.55 -68.54 -2.42
CA PRO A 73 -34.41 -68.66 -1.49
C PRO A 73 -33.15 -67.80 -1.76
N ILE A 74 -33.06 -67.13 -2.91
CA ILE A 74 -31.81 -66.58 -3.48
C ILE A 74 -31.76 -65.03 -3.44
N CYS A 75 -32.88 -64.34 -3.21
CA CYS A 75 -32.94 -62.87 -3.31
C CYS A 75 -32.36 -62.16 -2.06
N THR A 76 -31.52 -61.14 -2.26
CA THR A 76 -30.89 -60.35 -1.16
C THR A 76 -31.44 -58.94 -0.97
N GLU A 77 -31.91 -58.29 -2.05
CA GLU A 77 -32.58 -56.99 -1.98
C GLU A 77 -33.96 -57.11 -2.65
N VAL A 78 -34.96 -56.40 -2.15
CA VAL A 78 -36.33 -56.35 -2.69
C VAL A 78 -36.78 -54.90 -2.77
N GLU A 79 -37.08 -54.43 -3.98
CA GLU A 79 -37.60 -53.10 -4.26
C GLU A 79 -39.06 -53.20 -4.73
N VAL A 80 -39.95 -52.40 -4.13
CA VAL A 80 -41.40 -52.43 -4.41
C VAL A 80 -41.91 -51.02 -4.68
N GLN A 81 -42.56 -50.84 -5.82
CA GLN A 81 -43.38 -49.68 -6.14
C GLN A 81 -44.86 -50.08 -6.14
N ALA A 82 -45.70 -49.22 -5.57
CA ALA A 82 -47.15 -49.36 -5.51
C ALA A 82 -47.79 -48.00 -5.18
N GLU A 83 -49.08 -47.86 -5.42
CA GLU A 83 -49.83 -46.59 -5.21
C GLU A 83 -50.92 -46.71 -4.12
N SER A 84 -50.83 -47.71 -3.24
CA SER A 84 -51.85 -48.03 -2.22
C SER A 84 -51.46 -47.52 -0.83
N PRO A 85 -52.34 -46.81 -0.09
CA PRO A 85 -51.97 -46.04 1.11
C PRO A 85 -51.77 -46.86 2.40
N VAL A 86 -51.75 -48.20 2.35
CA VAL A 86 -51.51 -49.04 3.53
C VAL A 86 -50.60 -50.20 3.16
N PHE A 87 -49.48 -50.35 3.88
CA PHE A 87 -48.49 -51.40 3.69
C PHE A 87 -48.09 -52.05 5.03
N GLU A 88 -47.86 -53.35 4.99
CA GLU A 88 -47.37 -54.20 6.08
C GLU A 88 -46.42 -55.23 5.46
N VAL A 89 -45.21 -55.41 6.00
CA VAL A 89 -44.15 -56.20 5.34
C VAL A 89 -43.49 -57.19 6.30
N SER A 90 -43.84 -58.46 6.16
CA SER A 90 -43.18 -59.60 6.82
C SER A 90 -42.16 -60.27 5.90
N SER A 91 -41.09 -60.81 6.49
CA SER A 91 -40.02 -61.57 5.82
C SER A 91 -39.48 -62.60 6.80
N THR A 92 -39.08 -63.77 6.31
CA THR A 92 -38.65 -64.90 7.16
C THR A 92 -37.15 -65.20 7.05
N LYS A 93 -36.35 -64.27 6.50
CA LYS A 93 -34.89 -64.35 6.45
C LYS A 93 -34.22 -63.11 7.06
N PRO A 94 -33.15 -63.28 7.86
CA PRO A 94 -32.30 -62.17 8.29
C PRO A 94 -31.47 -61.61 7.13
N ASN A 95 -31.14 -60.31 7.21
CA ASN A 95 -30.33 -59.57 6.24
C ASN A 95 -30.96 -59.36 4.84
N CYS A 96 -32.29 -59.33 4.74
CA CYS A 96 -32.96 -58.83 3.54
C CYS A 96 -33.08 -57.29 3.59
N ARG A 97 -32.81 -56.61 2.46
CA ARG A 97 -32.93 -55.16 2.33
C ARG A 97 -34.22 -54.77 1.59
N LEU A 98 -34.98 -53.85 2.16
CA LEU A 98 -36.25 -53.36 1.61
C LEU A 98 -36.14 -51.89 1.15
N ILE A 99 -36.63 -51.59 -0.05
CA ILE A 99 -36.68 -50.24 -0.63
C ILE A 99 -38.11 -49.94 -1.09
N LEU A 100 -38.69 -48.82 -0.62
CA LEU A 100 -40.06 -48.39 -0.94
C LEU A 100 -40.08 -46.96 -1.52
N HIS A 101 -40.71 -46.79 -2.69
CA HIS A 101 -40.68 -45.53 -3.43
C HIS A 101 -42.08 -45.04 -3.85
N ARG A 102 -42.41 -43.80 -3.43
CA ARG A 102 -43.59 -42.98 -3.76
C ARG A 102 -44.95 -43.43 -3.20
N ASN A 103 -45.02 -43.90 -1.96
CA ASN A 103 -46.30 -44.11 -1.28
C ASN A 103 -46.82 -42.82 -0.60
N TYR A 104 -48.10 -42.51 -0.77
CA TYR A 104 -48.74 -41.32 -0.18
C TYR A 104 -49.37 -41.62 1.19
N ASN A 105 -48.59 -41.34 2.24
CA ASN A 105 -48.95 -41.24 3.67
C ASN A 105 -49.26 -42.54 4.45
N MET A 106 -48.68 -42.59 5.66
CA MET A 106 -48.96 -43.50 6.79
C MET A 106 -48.58 -44.98 6.65
N ILE A 107 -47.28 -45.25 6.83
CA ILE A 107 -46.78 -46.54 7.32
C ILE A 107 -47.13 -46.66 8.80
N TYR A 108 -47.88 -47.70 9.18
CA TYR A 108 -48.40 -47.85 10.54
C TYR A 108 -47.59 -48.78 11.46
N ASN A 109 -46.90 -49.79 10.91
CA ASN A 109 -46.16 -50.75 11.73
C ASN A 109 -45.02 -51.44 10.94
N ILE A 110 -43.96 -51.86 11.65
CA ILE A 110 -42.84 -52.64 11.12
C ILE A 110 -42.56 -53.76 12.13
N GLU A 111 -43.40 -54.80 12.13
CA GLU A 111 -43.34 -55.93 13.08
C GLU A 111 -42.30 -56.99 12.69
N ASN A 112 -41.21 -56.59 12.04
CA ASN A 112 -40.34 -57.50 11.29
C ASN A 112 -38.96 -57.63 11.93
N GLU A 113 -38.87 -58.55 12.89
CA GLU A 113 -37.67 -58.86 13.68
C GLU A 113 -36.47 -59.37 12.86
N THR A 114 -36.51 -59.45 11.53
CA THR A 114 -35.37 -59.87 10.69
C THR A 114 -34.80 -58.81 9.74
N LEU A 115 -35.47 -57.65 9.60
CA LEU A 115 -34.99 -56.57 8.73
C LEU A 115 -33.84 -55.79 9.38
N THR A 116 -32.74 -55.63 8.64
CA THR A 116 -31.55 -54.88 9.08
C THR A 116 -31.31 -53.58 8.32
N THR A 117 -31.93 -53.37 7.16
CA THR A 117 -31.84 -52.12 6.37
C THR A 117 -33.15 -51.83 5.65
N VAL A 118 -33.67 -50.60 5.84
CA VAL A 118 -34.91 -50.10 5.22
C VAL A 118 -34.68 -48.71 4.63
N ASP A 119 -35.11 -48.48 3.39
CA ASP A 119 -35.08 -47.17 2.73
C ASP A 119 -36.52 -46.67 2.48
N LEU A 120 -36.86 -45.55 3.11
CA LEU A 120 -38.15 -44.83 2.96
C LEU A 120 -37.92 -43.40 2.45
N SER A 121 -36.80 -43.10 1.82
CA SER A 121 -36.49 -41.76 1.34
C SER A 121 -37.56 -41.23 0.35
N ARG A 122 -37.88 -39.92 0.45
CA ARG A 122 -38.80 -39.19 -0.45
C ARG A 122 -40.29 -39.66 -0.44
N ASN A 123 -40.80 -40.16 0.67
CA ASN A 123 -42.21 -40.59 0.86
C ASN A 123 -43.07 -39.61 1.72
N GLU A 124 -42.67 -38.35 1.84
CA GLU A 124 -43.39 -37.22 2.48
C GLU A 124 -43.92 -37.42 3.93
N ILE A 125 -43.37 -38.39 4.67
CA ILE A 125 -43.80 -38.87 6.01
C ILE A 125 -44.17 -37.78 7.05
N GLY A 126 -43.47 -36.65 7.08
CA GLY A 126 -43.76 -35.50 7.95
C GLY A 126 -43.57 -35.73 9.46
N ASP A 127 -43.86 -34.69 10.27
CA ASP A 127 -43.68 -34.70 11.73
C ASP A 127 -44.53 -35.77 12.44
N ILE A 128 -45.74 -36.04 11.94
CA ILE A 128 -46.68 -37.00 12.54
C ILE A 128 -46.27 -38.45 12.20
N GLY A 129 -45.90 -38.74 10.95
CA GLY A 129 -45.39 -40.06 10.58
C GLY A 129 -44.06 -40.38 11.28
N ALA A 130 -43.21 -39.38 11.50
CA ALA A 130 -42.00 -39.52 12.31
C ALA A 130 -42.30 -39.88 13.78
N GLN A 131 -43.43 -39.43 14.35
CA GLN A 131 -43.84 -39.80 15.70
C GLN A 131 -44.26 -41.29 15.81
N TYR A 132 -44.96 -41.83 14.80
CA TYR A 132 -45.31 -43.26 14.77
C TYR A 132 -44.11 -44.16 14.49
N LEU A 133 -43.19 -43.72 13.62
CA LEU A 133 -41.88 -44.38 13.43
C LEU A 133 -41.04 -44.36 14.71
N ALA A 134 -41.06 -43.27 15.47
CA ALA A 134 -40.36 -43.19 16.75
C ALA A 134 -40.86 -44.25 17.76
N ALA A 135 -42.18 -44.40 17.91
CA ALA A 135 -42.78 -45.37 18.83
C ALA A 135 -42.48 -46.84 18.46
N THR A 136 -42.39 -47.16 17.17
CA THR A 136 -41.99 -48.50 16.70
C THR A 136 -40.48 -48.73 16.84
N LEU A 137 -39.65 -47.71 16.54
CA LEU A 137 -38.19 -47.78 16.68
C LEU A 137 -37.72 -48.05 18.12
N GLN A 138 -38.42 -47.54 19.15
CA GLN A 138 -38.04 -47.78 20.56
C GLN A 138 -37.85 -49.26 20.91
N ASN A 139 -38.61 -50.17 20.28
CA ASN A 139 -38.65 -51.59 20.65
C ASN A 139 -38.10 -52.54 19.57
N HIS A 140 -37.77 -52.04 18.38
CA HIS A 140 -37.36 -52.87 17.23
C HIS A 140 -35.90 -53.36 17.37
N GLN A 141 -35.67 -54.69 17.40
CA GLN A 141 -34.40 -55.28 17.88
C GLN A 141 -33.34 -55.62 16.81
N THR A 142 -33.62 -55.46 15.51
CA THR A 142 -32.68 -55.84 14.43
C THR A 142 -32.41 -54.78 13.36
N LEU A 143 -33.17 -53.68 13.34
CA LEU A 143 -33.02 -52.65 12.31
C LEU A 143 -31.75 -51.84 12.58
N ALA A 144 -30.80 -51.90 11.64
CA ALA A 144 -29.46 -51.31 11.78
C ALA A 144 -29.24 -50.08 10.88
N THR A 145 -29.93 -49.97 9.76
CA THR A 145 -29.92 -48.79 8.88
C THR A 145 -31.33 -48.38 8.45
N LEU A 146 -31.63 -47.08 8.54
CA LEU A 146 -32.90 -46.49 8.11
C LEU A 146 -32.64 -45.18 7.35
N ASP A 147 -33.15 -45.07 6.12
CA ASP A 147 -33.13 -43.81 5.35
C ASP A 147 -34.51 -43.13 5.37
N LEU A 148 -34.56 -41.93 5.96
CA LEU A 148 -35.72 -41.05 6.01
C LEU A 148 -35.45 -39.72 5.28
N SER A 149 -34.48 -39.66 4.38
CA SER A 149 -34.12 -38.40 3.70
C SER A 149 -35.25 -37.82 2.84
N HIS A 150 -35.34 -36.50 2.78
CA HIS A 150 -36.32 -35.74 1.99
C HIS A 150 -37.81 -36.06 2.26
N ASN A 151 -38.17 -36.40 3.50
CA ASN A 151 -39.52 -36.79 3.93
C ASN A 151 -40.37 -35.66 4.57
N ARG A 152 -39.99 -34.39 4.40
CA ARG A 152 -40.67 -33.22 5.01
C ARG A 152 -40.76 -33.23 6.56
N ILE A 153 -39.91 -34.00 7.25
CA ILE A 153 -39.85 -34.04 8.72
C ILE A 153 -39.34 -32.69 9.26
N GLY A 154 -40.06 -32.12 10.22
CA GLY A 154 -39.79 -30.84 10.87
C GLY A 154 -39.09 -31.00 12.22
N ASN A 155 -39.16 -29.94 13.04
CA ASN A 155 -38.49 -29.92 14.35
C ASN A 155 -39.10 -30.90 15.35
N LYS A 156 -40.41 -31.18 15.29
CA LYS A 156 -41.07 -32.04 16.28
C LYS A 156 -40.83 -33.52 16.00
N GLY A 157 -40.93 -33.95 14.75
CA GLY A 157 -40.59 -35.30 14.33
C GLY A 157 -39.13 -35.64 14.55
N ALA A 158 -38.22 -34.68 14.35
CA ALA A 158 -36.80 -34.84 14.69
C ALA A 158 -36.58 -35.07 16.20
N LEU A 159 -37.33 -34.38 17.07
CA LEU A 159 -37.26 -34.58 18.53
C LEU A 159 -37.86 -35.94 18.94
N TYR A 160 -39.02 -36.33 18.41
CA TYR A 160 -39.60 -37.65 18.69
C TYR A 160 -38.67 -38.79 18.28
N LEU A 161 -38.03 -38.70 17.10
CA LEU A 161 -37.03 -39.68 16.66
C LEU A 161 -35.79 -39.67 17.56
N TYR A 162 -35.32 -38.50 18.02
CA TYR A 162 -34.20 -38.40 18.97
C TYR A 162 -34.52 -39.07 20.32
N ASP A 163 -35.69 -38.79 20.90
CA ASP A 163 -36.08 -39.36 22.19
C ASP A 163 -36.34 -40.87 22.12
N ALA A 164 -36.85 -41.37 20.99
CA ALA A 164 -36.98 -42.80 20.74
C ALA A 164 -35.64 -43.54 20.61
N LEU A 165 -34.67 -42.92 19.94
CA LEU A 165 -33.39 -43.54 19.58
C LEU A 165 -32.33 -43.44 20.69
N LYS A 166 -32.68 -42.91 21.87
CA LYS A 166 -31.92 -43.09 23.12
C LYS A 166 -32.05 -44.50 23.68
N GLU A 167 -33.21 -45.13 23.51
CA GLU A 167 -33.50 -46.47 24.03
C GLU A 167 -33.21 -47.57 22.99
N ASN A 168 -33.27 -47.25 21.69
CA ASN A 168 -32.93 -48.18 20.62
C ASN A 168 -31.40 -48.41 20.51
N LYS A 169 -30.98 -49.65 20.73
CA LYS A 169 -29.57 -50.07 20.80
C LYS A 169 -29.04 -50.71 19.51
N THR A 170 -29.80 -50.60 18.40
CA THR A 170 -29.60 -51.45 17.21
C THR A 170 -29.45 -50.63 15.93
N LEU A 171 -30.09 -49.47 15.86
CA LEU A 171 -30.03 -48.56 14.72
C LEU A 171 -28.72 -47.79 14.75
N ILE A 172 -27.74 -48.29 13.98
CA ILE A 172 -26.40 -47.70 13.84
C ILE A 172 -26.44 -46.49 12.89
N LYS A 173 -27.29 -46.52 11.86
CA LYS A 173 -27.28 -45.52 10.78
C LYS A 173 -28.67 -45.00 10.44
N LEU A 174 -28.98 -43.79 10.90
CA LEU A 174 -30.12 -42.99 10.43
C LEU A 174 -29.64 -41.93 9.42
N ASN A 175 -30.42 -41.71 8.35
CA ASN A 175 -30.26 -40.57 7.44
C ASN A 175 -31.52 -39.69 7.41
N LEU A 176 -31.41 -38.44 7.88
CA LEU A 176 -32.47 -37.42 7.84
C LEU A 176 -32.19 -36.27 6.84
N LYS A 177 -31.23 -36.40 5.92
CA LYS A 177 -30.80 -35.33 5.00
C LYS A 177 -31.97 -34.76 4.18
N GLY A 178 -31.98 -33.44 3.98
CA GLY A 178 -32.97 -32.76 3.13
C GLY A 178 -34.39 -32.68 3.72
N ASN A 179 -34.57 -32.99 5.00
CA ASN A 179 -35.77 -32.68 5.76
C ASN A 179 -35.71 -31.21 6.27
N PRO A 180 -36.85 -30.49 6.34
CA PRO A 180 -36.90 -29.06 6.70
C PRO A 180 -36.65 -28.74 8.18
N GLY A 181 -36.64 -29.73 9.09
CA GLY A 181 -36.35 -29.50 10.51
C GLY A 181 -34.90 -29.06 10.79
N ARG A 182 -34.74 -27.94 11.50
CA ARG A 182 -33.45 -27.34 11.91
C ARG A 182 -32.58 -28.26 12.77
N TYR A 183 -33.16 -29.29 13.39
CA TYR A 183 -32.45 -30.27 14.22
C TYR A 183 -32.20 -31.61 13.51
N CYS A 184 -32.78 -31.85 12.33
CA CYS A 184 -32.72 -33.14 11.63
C CYS A 184 -31.28 -33.62 11.40
N THR A 185 -30.39 -32.73 10.94
CA THR A 185 -28.97 -33.04 10.68
C THR A 185 -28.20 -33.33 11.98
N THR A 186 -28.39 -32.53 13.02
CA THR A 186 -27.74 -32.73 14.34
C THR A 186 -28.20 -34.01 15.02
N VAL A 187 -29.50 -34.34 14.97
CA VAL A 187 -30.07 -35.57 15.54
C VAL A 187 -29.53 -36.80 14.80
N SER A 188 -29.54 -36.79 13.46
CA SER A 188 -29.00 -37.88 12.63
C SER A 188 -27.53 -38.20 12.93
N ALA A 189 -26.76 -37.21 13.38
CA ALA A 189 -25.36 -37.34 13.77
C ALA A 189 -25.18 -37.82 15.23
N ALA A 190 -25.93 -37.26 16.19
CA ALA A 190 -25.87 -37.66 17.59
C ALA A 190 -26.20 -39.15 17.79
N ILE A 191 -27.15 -39.69 17.02
CA ILE A 191 -27.54 -41.11 17.09
C ILE A 191 -26.43 -42.03 16.55
N GLN A 192 -25.70 -41.62 15.50
CA GLN A 192 -24.54 -42.37 15.01
C GLN A 192 -23.42 -42.44 16.05
N ILE A 193 -23.24 -41.37 16.85
CA ILE A 193 -22.31 -41.37 18.01
C ILE A 193 -22.78 -42.31 19.13
N TYR A 194 -24.09 -42.41 19.39
CA TYR A 194 -24.63 -43.26 20.45
C TYR A 194 -24.40 -44.77 20.22
N ASN A 195 -24.49 -45.25 18.97
CA ASN A 195 -24.50 -46.69 18.66
C ASN A 195 -23.23 -47.23 17.97
N ASP A 196 -22.31 -46.39 17.47
CA ASP A 196 -21.02 -46.83 16.91
C ASP A 196 -19.83 -46.45 17.82
N LYS A 197 -19.35 -47.45 18.57
CA LYS A 197 -18.22 -47.33 19.51
C LYS A 197 -16.84 -47.16 18.85
N THR A 198 -16.77 -47.00 17.53
CA THR A 198 -15.52 -46.91 16.76
C THR A 198 -15.35 -45.60 15.99
N ILE A 199 -16.32 -44.67 16.05
CA ILE A 199 -16.22 -43.36 15.38
C ILE A 199 -15.09 -42.52 16.00
N THR A 200 -14.01 -42.32 15.24
CA THR A 200 -12.86 -41.46 15.60
C THR A 200 -12.87 -40.10 14.91
N LYS A 201 -13.82 -39.86 13.98
CA LYS A 201 -13.98 -38.59 13.27
C LYS A 201 -15.41 -38.42 12.71
N MET A 202 -15.98 -37.23 12.84
CA MET A 202 -17.28 -36.87 12.27
C MET A 202 -17.22 -35.48 11.62
N ASP A 203 -18.07 -35.25 10.61
CA ASP A 203 -18.10 -34.04 9.78
C ASP A 203 -19.54 -33.50 9.67
N LEU A 204 -19.73 -32.21 9.93
CA LEU A 204 -21.04 -31.55 10.07
C LEU A 204 -21.04 -30.16 9.42
N HIS A 205 -21.18 -30.12 8.09
CA HIS A 205 -21.24 -28.91 7.27
C HIS A 205 -22.56 -28.10 7.41
N GLU A 206 -22.76 -27.41 8.54
CA GLU A 206 -23.75 -26.32 8.66
C GLU A 206 -23.17 -25.09 9.39
N LYS A 207 -23.65 -23.89 9.02
CA LYS A 207 -23.21 -22.63 9.64
C LYS A 207 -23.90 -22.39 10.98
N SER A 208 -23.09 -22.08 12.00
CA SER A 208 -23.40 -21.86 13.42
C SER A 208 -24.15 -23.01 14.14
N ILE A 209 -23.47 -23.54 15.16
CA ILE A 209 -24.07 -24.41 16.19
C ILE A 209 -24.61 -23.48 17.30
N ASP A 210 -25.79 -23.78 17.82
CA ASP A 210 -26.43 -23.08 18.94
C ASP A 210 -26.42 -23.94 20.22
N ASP A 211 -26.73 -23.34 21.36
CA ASP A 211 -26.61 -23.98 22.69
C ASP A 211 -27.43 -25.29 22.78
N ILE A 212 -28.58 -25.34 22.12
CA ILE A 212 -29.45 -26.53 22.07
C ILE A 212 -28.83 -27.62 21.20
N ARG A 213 -28.31 -27.27 20.02
CA ARG A 213 -27.55 -28.20 19.15
C ARG A 213 -26.28 -28.74 19.84
N MET A 214 -25.56 -27.91 20.62
CA MET A 214 -24.41 -28.37 21.42
C MET A 214 -24.83 -29.32 22.54
N LYS A 215 -25.96 -29.07 23.23
CA LYS A 215 -26.43 -29.94 24.31
C LYS A 215 -26.65 -31.38 23.83
N PHE A 216 -27.33 -31.59 22.69
CA PHE A 216 -27.60 -32.93 22.19
C PHE A 216 -26.33 -33.73 21.83
N LEU A 217 -25.24 -33.05 21.45
CA LEU A 217 -23.93 -33.67 21.22
C LEU A 217 -23.19 -33.94 22.54
N ALA A 218 -23.28 -33.02 23.51
CA ALA A 218 -22.66 -33.19 24.83
C ALA A 218 -23.29 -34.35 25.62
N ASP A 219 -24.62 -34.46 25.63
CA ASP A 219 -25.35 -35.56 26.27
C ASP A 219 -24.93 -36.93 25.67
N ALA A 220 -24.72 -36.99 24.34
CA ALA A 220 -24.29 -38.22 23.64
C ALA A 220 -22.86 -38.66 23.95
N VAL A 221 -21.93 -37.70 24.09
CA VAL A 221 -20.52 -37.95 24.44
C VAL A 221 -20.37 -38.33 25.92
N TYR A 222 -21.11 -37.66 26.81
CA TYR A 222 -21.06 -37.90 28.26
C TYR A 222 -21.49 -39.33 28.62
N ASN A 223 -22.61 -39.80 28.04
CA ASN A 223 -23.17 -41.12 28.35
C ASN A 223 -22.37 -42.33 27.81
N ASN A 224 -21.35 -42.10 26.96
CA ASN A 224 -20.58 -43.16 26.31
C ASN A 224 -19.10 -43.21 26.73
N GLU A 225 -18.69 -42.45 27.76
CA GLU A 225 -17.31 -42.39 28.29
C GLU A 225 -16.23 -42.11 27.21
N VAL A 226 -16.59 -41.41 26.12
CA VAL A 226 -15.80 -41.38 24.88
C VAL A 226 -14.48 -40.61 25.08
N THR A 227 -13.36 -41.32 25.03
CA THR A 227 -12.02 -40.79 25.35
C THR A 227 -11.41 -39.87 24.28
N SER A 228 -12.07 -39.66 23.14
CA SER A 228 -11.60 -38.79 22.04
C SER A 228 -12.75 -38.32 21.16
N PHE A 229 -12.76 -37.03 20.82
CA PHE A 229 -13.75 -36.44 19.91
C PHE A 229 -13.04 -35.47 18.95
N LEU A 230 -13.43 -35.44 17.67
CA LEU A 230 -12.81 -34.57 16.66
C LEU A 230 -13.84 -33.99 15.69
N ILE A 231 -13.91 -32.67 15.64
CA ILE A 231 -14.67 -31.88 14.66
C ILE A 231 -13.68 -31.36 13.61
N CYS A 232 -14.05 -31.35 12.33
CA CYS A 232 -13.20 -30.80 11.27
C CYS A 232 -13.93 -29.80 10.37
N SER A 233 -13.92 -28.54 10.77
CA SER A 233 -13.99 -27.41 9.83
C SER A 233 -13.13 -26.23 10.33
N ILE A 234 -11.82 -26.49 10.47
CA ILE A 234 -10.72 -25.49 10.44
C ILE A 234 -10.77 -24.48 11.62
N ASP A 235 -9.88 -24.51 12.61
CA ASP A 235 -8.44 -24.84 12.58
C ASP A 235 -7.94 -25.76 13.72
N ASP A 236 -6.65 -26.14 13.60
CA ASP A 236 -5.73 -26.75 14.56
C ASP A 236 -5.97 -28.19 15.09
N HIS A 237 -4.95 -29.03 14.91
CA HIS A 237 -4.83 -30.37 15.50
C HIS A 237 -4.45 -30.31 16.99
N GLY A 238 -5.13 -31.10 17.85
CA GLY A 238 -5.05 -30.95 19.31
C GLY A 238 -5.14 -32.23 20.18
N PHE A 239 -4.63 -33.37 19.72
CA PHE A 239 -4.17 -34.46 20.61
C PHE A 239 -3.18 -33.87 21.66
N ILE A 240 -3.07 -34.23 22.95
CA ILE A 240 -2.98 -35.55 23.64
C ILE A 240 -3.42 -35.43 25.13
N VAL A 241 -3.70 -36.59 25.75
CA VAL A 241 -3.59 -36.98 27.18
C VAL A 241 -2.65 -36.13 28.09
N THR A 242 -2.98 -36.02 29.39
CA THR A 242 -2.10 -35.60 30.53
C THR A 242 -1.04 -34.54 30.22
N LEU A 243 -1.49 -33.31 30.00
CA LEU A 243 -0.67 -32.24 29.42
C LEU A 243 0.24 -31.51 30.42
N ILE A 244 1.54 -31.51 30.11
CA ILE A 244 2.57 -30.62 30.67
C ILE A 244 2.44 -29.18 30.12
N LYS A 245 1.86 -29.04 28.92
CA LYS A 245 1.60 -27.77 28.24
C LYS A 245 0.20 -27.76 27.62
N LEU A 246 -0.61 -26.75 27.91
CA LEU A 246 -1.96 -26.57 27.35
C LEU A 246 -2.00 -25.36 26.39
N ASN A 247 -2.63 -25.52 25.22
CA ASN A 247 -2.81 -24.47 24.22
C ASN A 247 -4.29 -24.36 23.83
N LEU A 248 -4.83 -23.15 23.94
CA LEU A 248 -6.23 -22.82 23.68
C LEU A 248 -6.36 -21.53 22.87
N LYS A 249 -5.38 -21.20 22.03
CA LYS A 249 -5.32 -19.92 21.30
C LYS A 249 -6.56 -19.68 20.42
N GLY A 250 -7.05 -18.45 20.36
CA GLY A 250 -7.84 -17.94 19.24
C GLY A 250 -9.35 -18.19 19.26
N ASN A 251 -9.97 -18.53 20.40
CA ASN A 251 -11.39 -18.83 20.50
C ASN A 251 -12.24 -17.56 20.76
N PRO A 252 -13.03 -17.05 19.79
CA PRO A 252 -13.74 -15.78 19.93
C PRO A 252 -15.14 -15.90 20.58
N GLY A 253 -15.54 -17.11 20.98
CA GLY A 253 -16.88 -17.41 21.49
C GLY A 253 -17.18 -16.76 22.83
N SER A 254 -18.31 -16.07 22.93
CA SER A 254 -18.73 -15.39 24.15
C SER A 254 -19.03 -16.39 25.28
N TYR A 255 -18.17 -16.37 26.31
CA TYR A 255 -18.32 -16.99 27.64
C TYR A 255 -18.07 -18.50 27.82
N CYS A 256 -17.89 -19.34 26.77
CA CYS A 256 -17.89 -20.81 26.95
C CYS A 256 -16.59 -21.60 26.65
N THR A 257 -15.43 -20.97 26.44
CA THR A 257 -14.13 -21.69 26.33
C THR A 257 -13.24 -21.61 27.57
N VAL A 258 -13.38 -20.55 28.39
CA VAL A 258 -12.64 -20.43 29.66
C VAL A 258 -13.17 -21.43 30.71
N VAL A 259 -14.44 -21.82 30.65
CA VAL A 259 -15.08 -22.70 31.62
C VAL A 259 -14.54 -24.14 31.54
N SER A 260 -14.44 -24.71 30.33
CA SER A 260 -13.83 -26.03 30.13
C SER A 260 -12.34 -26.05 30.51
N ALA A 261 -11.61 -24.98 30.18
CA ALA A 261 -10.21 -24.82 30.56
C ALA A 261 -10.00 -24.75 32.09
N ALA A 262 -10.78 -23.94 32.80
CA ALA A 262 -10.66 -23.76 34.24
C ALA A 262 -10.92 -25.07 35.02
N ILE A 263 -11.90 -25.87 34.57
CA ILE A 263 -12.22 -27.18 35.15
C ILE A 263 -11.05 -28.17 34.97
N GLN A 264 -10.33 -28.14 33.84
CA GLN A 264 -9.17 -28.99 33.60
C GLN A 264 -7.90 -28.52 34.34
N ILE A 265 -7.67 -27.21 34.48
CA ILE A 265 -6.47 -26.67 35.12
C ILE A 265 -6.45 -26.93 36.63
N ARG A 266 -7.59 -26.78 37.31
CA ARG A 266 -7.70 -26.84 38.79
C ARG A 266 -7.13 -28.13 39.43
N ASN A 267 -7.16 -29.24 38.70
CA ASN A 267 -6.70 -30.55 39.18
C ASN A 267 -5.37 -31.02 38.55
N ASN A 268 -4.76 -30.24 37.64
CA ASN A 268 -3.54 -30.65 36.92
C ASN A 268 -2.27 -30.28 37.71
N LYS A 269 -1.63 -31.30 38.30
CA LYS A 269 -0.40 -31.20 39.11
C LYS A 269 0.91 -31.17 38.31
N VAL A 270 0.87 -31.12 36.97
CA VAL A 270 2.06 -31.17 36.09
C VAL A 270 2.06 -30.11 34.98
N LEU A 271 1.09 -29.20 34.95
CA LEU A 271 1.04 -28.10 33.98
C LEU A 271 2.16 -27.08 34.26
N THR A 272 3.06 -26.89 33.31
CA THR A 272 4.19 -25.94 33.39
C THR A 272 4.10 -24.78 32.40
N ILE A 273 3.34 -24.94 31.31
CA ILE A 273 3.18 -23.93 30.26
C ILE A 273 1.69 -23.83 29.88
N LEU A 274 1.15 -22.61 29.85
CA LEU A 274 -0.24 -22.36 29.48
C LEU A 274 -0.33 -21.23 28.43
N GLU A 275 -1.01 -21.52 27.33
CA GLU A 275 -1.19 -20.62 26.18
C GLU A 275 -2.67 -20.32 25.98
N LEU A 276 -3.05 -19.06 26.26
CA LEU A 276 -4.40 -18.52 26.31
C LEU A 276 -4.56 -17.27 25.43
N SER A 277 -3.69 -17.05 24.45
CA SER A 277 -3.76 -15.85 23.60
C SER A 277 -5.04 -15.81 22.72
N HIS A 278 -5.55 -14.60 22.44
CA HIS A 278 -6.66 -14.33 21.50
C HIS A 278 -8.04 -14.92 21.87
N ASN A 279 -8.38 -15.01 23.16
CA ASN A 279 -9.59 -15.66 23.70
C ASN A 279 -10.65 -14.72 24.33
N ARG A 280 -10.51 -13.40 24.20
CA ARG A 280 -11.49 -12.40 24.70
C ARG A 280 -11.84 -12.53 26.20
N ILE A 281 -10.85 -12.83 27.04
CA ILE A 281 -11.05 -13.06 28.49
C ILE A 281 -11.57 -11.80 29.21
N GLY A 282 -12.85 -11.81 29.62
CA GLY A 282 -13.47 -10.73 30.42
C GLY A 282 -13.30 -10.88 31.94
N ASN A 283 -13.81 -9.90 32.71
CA ASN A 283 -13.59 -9.79 34.17
C ASN A 283 -13.77 -11.08 34.96
N ASN A 284 -14.93 -11.74 34.80
CA ASN A 284 -15.24 -12.98 35.54
C ASN A 284 -14.29 -14.12 35.16
N GLY A 285 -13.84 -14.18 33.89
CA GLY A 285 -12.86 -15.16 33.43
C GLY A 285 -11.48 -14.96 34.07
N ALA A 286 -11.07 -13.71 34.30
CA ALA A 286 -9.84 -13.41 35.02
C ALA A 286 -9.93 -13.73 36.53
N GLN A 287 -11.10 -13.58 37.15
CA GLN A 287 -11.34 -14.05 38.53
C GLN A 287 -11.23 -15.58 38.64
N TYR A 288 -11.84 -16.33 37.72
CA TYR A 288 -11.71 -17.80 37.69
C TYR A 288 -10.29 -18.28 37.36
N LEU A 289 -9.52 -17.51 36.58
CA LEU A 289 -8.08 -17.77 36.39
C LEU A 289 -7.28 -17.54 37.69
N TYR A 290 -7.58 -16.49 38.46
CA TYR A 290 -6.98 -16.29 39.78
C TYR A 290 -7.27 -17.48 40.72
N ASP A 291 -8.54 -17.91 40.82
CA ASP A 291 -8.94 -19.02 41.70
C ASP A 291 -8.27 -20.35 41.29
N ALA A 292 -7.95 -20.53 40.01
CA ALA A 292 -7.22 -21.69 39.49
C ALA A 292 -5.69 -21.60 39.69
N PHE A 293 -5.08 -20.41 39.57
CA PHE A 293 -3.62 -20.23 39.72
C PHE A 293 -3.16 -20.15 41.18
N LYS A 294 -4.03 -19.74 42.10
CA LYS A 294 -3.75 -19.66 43.54
C LYS A 294 -3.24 -20.98 44.14
N GLU A 295 -3.77 -22.10 43.67
CA GLU A 295 -3.37 -23.44 44.12
C GLU A 295 -2.32 -24.11 43.20
N ASN A 296 -2.00 -23.53 42.04
CA ASN A 296 -1.07 -24.12 41.09
C ASN A 296 0.39 -23.71 41.37
N LYS A 297 1.21 -24.70 41.75
CA LYS A 297 2.63 -24.51 42.13
C LYS A 297 3.62 -25.04 41.09
N THR A 298 3.19 -25.22 39.84
CA THR A 298 3.99 -25.82 38.76
C THR A 298 4.10 -24.96 37.50
N LEU A 299 3.30 -23.90 37.38
CA LEU A 299 3.31 -23.04 36.19
C LEU A 299 4.59 -22.19 36.12
N ILE A 300 5.30 -22.30 35.00
CA ILE A 300 6.57 -21.60 34.71
C ILE A 300 6.38 -20.55 33.60
N LYS A 301 5.45 -20.78 32.65
CA LYS A 301 5.19 -19.86 31.54
C LYS A 301 3.69 -19.70 31.27
N LEU A 302 3.25 -18.45 31.10
CA LEU A 302 1.87 -18.08 30.79
C LEU A 302 1.83 -17.10 29.60
N ASN A 303 1.00 -17.36 28.59
CA ASN A 303 0.74 -16.43 27.50
C ASN A 303 -0.75 -16.04 27.47
N LEU A 304 -1.01 -14.74 27.48
CA LEU A 304 -2.34 -14.12 27.43
C LEU A 304 -2.43 -13.08 26.28
N GLU A 305 -1.56 -13.14 25.28
CA GLU A 305 -1.48 -12.15 24.19
C GLU A 305 -2.81 -11.93 23.45
N GLY A 306 -3.14 -10.69 23.08
CA GLY A 306 -4.27 -10.39 22.18
C GLY A 306 -5.68 -10.68 22.72
N ASN A 307 -5.90 -10.65 24.05
CA ASN A 307 -7.21 -10.81 24.69
C ASN A 307 -7.94 -9.47 24.93
N PRO A 308 -8.88 -9.06 24.06
CA PRO A 308 -9.72 -7.88 24.32
C PRO A 308 -10.82 -8.20 25.31
N GLY A 309 -10.53 -7.95 26.59
CA GLY A 309 -11.46 -7.94 27.70
C GLY A 309 -11.14 -6.78 28.65
N SER A 310 -12.07 -6.41 29.52
CA SER A 310 -12.12 -5.10 30.18
C SER A 310 -10.99 -4.82 31.19
N TYR A 311 -9.87 -4.30 30.69
CA TYR A 311 -8.89 -3.34 31.24
C TYR A 311 -8.25 -3.55 32.63
N CYS A 312 -9.00 -4.00 33.63
CA CYS A 312 -8.56 -4.08 35.03
C CYS A 312 -8.30 -5.53 35.49
N ALA A 313 -9.12 -6.49 35.06
CA ALA A 313 -9.09 -7.82 35.68
C ALA A 313 -7.87 -8.68 35.29
N THR A 314 -7.38 -8.60 34.05
CA THR A 314 -6.10 -9.23 33.64
C THR A 314 -4.90 -8.65 34.41
N VAL A 315 -4.98 -7.36 34.78
CA VAL A 315 -3.98 -6.67 35.59
C VAL A 315 -4.07 -7.12 37.06
N SER A 316 -5.28 -7.21 37.64
CA SER A 316 -5.48 -7.78 38.99
C SER A 316 -4.99 -9.22 39.11
N ALA A 317 -5.26 -10.07 38.11
CA ALA A 317 -4.76 -11.44 38.06
C ALA A 317 -3.22 -11.48 38.02
N ALA A 318 -2.57 -10.66 37.18
CA ALA A 318 -1.12 -10.56 37.14
C ALA A 318 -0.51 -10.02 38.44
N ILE A 319 -1.15 -9.04 39.10
CA ILE A 319 -0.72 -8.48 40.38
C ILE A 319 -0.77 -9.53 41.50
N GLN A 320 -1.80 -10.38 41.54
CA GLN A 320 -1.95 -11.40 42.59
C GLN A 320 -1.19 -12.70 42.29
N ILE A 321 -0.59 -12.82 41.11
CA ILE A 321 0.40 -13.86 40.77
C ILE A 321 1.80 -13.55 41.36
N ARG A 322 2.01 -12.36 41.95
CA ARG A 322 3.25 -11.93 42.65
C ARG A 322 3.78 -12.93 43.68
N ASP A 323 2.89 -13.68 44.34
CA ASP A 323 3.27 -14.68 45.36
C ASP A 323 3.68 -16.04 44.76
N ASN A 324 3.51 -16.24 43.44
CA ASN A 324 3.85 -17.48 42.76
C ASN A 324 5.34 -17.53 42.36
N LYS A 325 6.14 -18.18 43.21
CA LYS A 325 7.61 -18.30 43.08
C LYS A 325 8.10 -19.12 41.88
N THR A 326 7.24 -19.72 41.05
CA THR A 326 7.68 -20.55 39.90
C THR A 326 7.49 -19.90 38.54
N LEU A 327 6.77 -18.77 38.42
CA LEU A 327 6.47 -18.16 37.13
C LEU A 327 7.65 -17.30 36.61
N ILE A 328 8.32 -17.80 35.56
CA ILE A 328 9.51 -17.17 34.96
C ILE A 328 9.16 -16.33 33.72
N LYS A 329 8.05 -16.64 33.00
CA LYS A 329 7.73 -15.94 31.75
C LYS A 329 6.23 -15.66 31.56
N LEU A 330 5.88 -14.39 31.43
CA LEU A 330 4.52 -13.91 31.17
C LEU A 330 4.50 -13.12 29.86
N ASN A 331 3.56 -13.40 28.95
CA ASN A 331 3.32 -12.62 27.73
C ASN A 331 1.94 -11.94 27.78
N LEU A 332 1.95 -10.60 27.76
CA LEU A 332 0.76 -9.73 27.76
C LEU A 332 0.63 -8.88 26.48
N LYS A 333 1.38 -9.19 25.42
CA LYS A 333 1.41 -8.43 24.16
C LYS A 333 0.01 -8.31 23.54
N GLY A 334 -0.30 -7.21 22.83
CA GLY A 334 -1.59 -7.03 22.15
C GLY A 334 -2.84 -6.94 23.06
N ASN A 335 -2.70 -6.96 24.38
CA ASN A 335 -3.82 -6.75 25.31
C ASN A 335 -4.13 -5.25 25.44
N PRO A 336 -5.40 -4.81 25.26
CA PRO A 336 -5.77 -3.42 25.46
C PRO A 336 -5.80 -3.07 26.95
N GLY A 337 -4.77 -2.37 27.44
CA GLY A 337 -4.72 -1.90 28.83
C GLY A 337 -3.53 -0.98 29.12
N ARG A 338 -3.79 0.09 29.89
CA ARG A 338 -2.85 1.21 30.15
C ARG A 338 -1.56 0.82 30.89
N TYR A 339 -1.55 -0.32 31.59
CA TYR A 339 -0.45 -0.71 32.50
C TYR A 339 0.24 -2.03 32.14
N CYS A 340 -0.15 -2.69 31.04
CA CYS A 340 0.34 -4.04 30.70
C CYS A 340 1.86 -4.07 30.41
N THR A 341 2.40 -3.01 29.81
CA THR A 341 3.84 -2.82 29.58
C THR A 341 4.61 -2.72 30.89
N THR A 342 4.14 -1.91 31.84
CA THR A 342 4.84 -1.65 33.10
C THR A 342 4.82 -2.85 34.04
N VAL A 343 3.69 -3.58 34.13
CA VAL A 343 3.61 -4.82 34.91
C VAL A 343 4.55 -5.89 34.33
N SER A 344 4.67 -5.99 33.00
CA SER A 344 5.64 -6.89 32.37
C SER A 344 7.09 -6.49 32.64
N ALA A 345 7.40 -5.19 32.74
CA ALA A 345 8.75 -4.70 33.06
C ALA A 345 9.11 -4.94 34.54
N ALA A 346 8.23 -4.56 35.48
CA ALA A 346 8.47 -4.74 36.91
C ALA A 346 8.72 -6.21 37.29
N ILE A 347 7.99 -7.16 36.69
CA ILE A 347 8.21 -8.60 36.90
C ILE A 347 9.56 -9.08 36.35
N GLN A 348 10.04 -8.51 35.24
CA GLN A 348 11.37 -8.82 34.69
C GLN A 348 12.48 -8.30 35.62
N ILE A 349 12.39 -7.04 36.06
CA ILE A 349 13.36 -6.43 36.99
C ILE A 349 13.45 -7.21 38.32
N TYR A 350 12.32 -7.70 38.82
CA TYR A 350 12.27 -8.37 40.13
C TYR A 350 12.84 -9.80 40.12
N ASN A 351 12.71 -10.53 39.01
CA ASN A 351 13.05 -11.96 38.94
C ASN A 351 14.29 -12.31 38.07
N ASP A 352 14.75 -11.43 37.17
CA ASP A 352 15.85 -11.74 36.24
C ASP A 352 17.16 -11.03 36.61
N LYS A 353 17.99 -11.72 37.41
CA LYS A 353 19.35 -11.30 37.78
C LYS A 353 20.39 -11.44 36.65
N THR A 354 19.97 -11.52 35.38
CA THR A 354 20.90 -11.49 34.22
C THR A 354 20.75 -10.23 33.37
N ILE A 355 19.69 -9.43 33.58
CA ILE A 355 19.45 -8.20 32.82
C ILE A 355 20.37 -7.09 33.34
N SER A 356 21.23 -6.58 32.46
CA SER A 356 22.10 -5.42 32.70
C SER A 356 21.61 -4.12 32.04
N LYS A 357 20.68 -4.19 31.09
CA LYS A 357 20.10 -3.01 30.42
C LYS A 357 18.60 -3.19 30.24
N MET A 358 17.81 -2.16 30.55
CA MET A 358 16.37 -2.16 30.33
C MET A 358 15.90 -0.91 29.58
N ASP A 359 15.27 -1.14 28.42
CA ASP A 359 14.70 -0.08 27.57
C ASP A 359 13.17 -0.05 27.66
N LEU A 360 12.66 1.02 28.26
CA LEU A 360 11.24 1.33 28.40
C LEU A 360 10.85 2.62 27.64
N HIS A 361 11.59 2.99 26.60
CA HIS A 361 11.24 4.10 25.71
C HIS A 361 9.82 3.95 25.13
N GLY A 362 8.99 5.00 25.23
CA GLY A 362 7.69 5.10 24.56
C GLY A 362 6.61 4.14 25.06
N LYS A 363 6.77 3.56 26.26
CA LYS A 363 5.86 2.51 26.78
C LYS A 363 4.60 3.05 27.48
N SER A 364 4.37 4.37 27.44
CA SER A 364 3.25 5.10 28.06
C SER A 364 3.11 4.92 29.57
N ILE A 365 4.23 4.75 30.28
CA ILE A 365 4.30 4.76 31.75
C ILE A 365 3.84 6.13 32.26
N ASP A 366 3.00 6.15 33.29
CA ASP A 366 2.59 7.35 34.05
C ASP A 366 2.98 7.24 35.53
N ASP A 367 2.67 8.23 36.37
CA ASP A 367 3.10 8.27 37.79
C ASP A 367 2.67 7.04 38.61
N ILE A 368 1.47 6.52 38.34
CA ILE A 368 0.93 5.33 39.00
C ILE A 368 1.73 4.10 38.56
N ALA A 369 1.99 3.99 37.26
CA ALA A 369 2.82 2.95 36.69
C ALA A 369 4.29 3.05 37.18
N MET A 370 4.82 4.27 37.31
CA MET A 370 6.19 4.54 37.73
C MET A 370 6.43 4.11 39.18
N LYS A 371 5.46 4.37 40.08
CA LYS A 371 5.49 3.90 41.47
C LYS A 371 5.62 2.37 41.60
N PHE A 372 5.04 1.60 40.67
CA PHE A 372 5.20 0.14 40.67
C PHE A 372 6.57 -0.30 40.11
N LEU A 373 7.19 0.51 39.26
CA LEU A 373 8.50 0.23 38.67
C LEU A 373 9.64 0.52 39.66
N THR A 374 9.49 1.55 40.51
CA THR A 374 10.51 1.97 41.49
C THR A 374 10.74 0.94 42.59
N ASP A 375 9.70 0.23 43.06
CA ASP A 375 9.83 -0.89 44.00
C ASP A 375 10.74 -2.00 43.44
N ALA A 376 10.67 -2.26 42.13
CA ALA A 376 11.52 -3.26 41.48
C ALA A 376 12.96 -2.75 41.29
N VAL A 377 13.12 -1.49 40.85
CA VAL A 377 14.43 -0.83 40.68
C VAL A 377 15.21 -0.74 42.00
N TYR A 378 14.54 -0.43 43.11
CA TYR A 378 15.17 -0.36 44.44
C TYR A 378 15.85 -1.68 44.86
N ASN A 379 15.28 -2.81 44.46
CA ASN A 379 15.74 -4.15 44.84
C ASN A 379 16.62 -4.84 43.79
N ASN A 380 16.92 -4.20 42.65
CA ASN A 380 17.67 -4.81 41.56
C ASN A 380 19.18 -4.49 41.63
N GLU A 381 19.99 -5.55 41.62
CA GLU A 381 21.45 -5.50 41.79
C GLU A 381 22.24 -5.64 40.46
N THR A 382 21.57 -5.61 39.29
CA THR A 382 22.19 -6.04 38.01
C THR A 382 22.02 -5.06 36.86
N ILE A 383 20.95 -4.25 36.84
CA ILE A 383 20.68 -3.29 35.77
C ILE A 383 21.60 -2.08 35.92
N THR A 384 22.41 -1.80 34.90
CA THR A 384 23.33 -0.66 34.82
C THR A 384 22.84 0.45 33.89
N GLU A 385 21.89 0.18 32.99
CA GLU A 385 21.26 1.17 32.10
C GLU A 385 19.73 1.07 32.12
N LEU A 386 19.06 2.19 32.36
CA LEU A 386 17.59 2.32 32.36
C LEU A 386 17.13 3.47 31.45
N ASN A 387 16.37 3.16 30.40
CA ASN A 387 15.74 4.16 29.53
C ASN A 387 14.24 4.32 29.84
N LEU A 388 13.79 5.54 30.15
CA LEU A 388 12.40 5.91 30.44
C LEU A 388 11.88 7.04 29.51
N GLU A 389 12.53 7.30 28.38
CA GLU A 389 12.15 8.31 27.38
C GLU A 389 10.72 8.11 26.82
N GLN A 390 10.11 9.19 26.31
CA GLN A 390 8.76 9.22 25.70
C GLN A 390 7.63 8.56 26.55
N ASN A 391 7.75 8.59 27.88
CA ASN A 391 6.69 8.21 28.81
C ASN A 391 5.96 9.45 29.36
N LYS A 392 4.82 9.26 30.04
CA LYS A 392 3.94 10.33 30.57
C LYS A 392 4.10 10.46 32.10
N ILE A 393 5.34 10.50 32.55
CA ILE A 393 5.71 10.60 33.97
C ILE A 393 5.77 12.09 34.32
N SER A 394 5.27 12.48 35.50
CA SER A 394 5.33 13.85 36.01
C SER A 394 6.34 13.97 37.17
N ASP A 395 6.48 15.18 37.72
CA ASP A 395 7.18 15.46 38.98
C ASP A 395 6.98 14.38 40.06
N ILE A 396 5.75 13.86 40.21
CA ILE A 396 5.39 12.90 41.26
C ILE A 396 6.03 11.53 41.00
N GLY A 397 5.98 11.03 39.77
CA GLY A 397 6.63 9.78 39.39
C GLY A 397 8.16 9.81 39.54
N ILE A 398 8.74 11.01 39.57
CA ILE A 398 10.19 11.24 39.61
C ILE A 398 10.71 11.52 41.01
N GLN A 399 9.88 11.99 41.92
CA GLN A 399 10.14 11.83 43.34
C GLN A 399 10.33 10.33 43.67
N TYR A 400 9.40 9.45 43.26
CA TYR A 400 9.55 8.00 43.49
C TYR A 400 10.83 7.41 42.86
N LEU A 401 11.22 7.87 41.66
CA LEU A 401 12.44 7.38 41.00
C LEU A 401 13.71 7.88 41.69
N ALA A 402 13.76 9.16 42.09
CA ALA A 402 14.90 9.72 42.82
C ALA A 402 15.08 9.04 44.19
N ASP A 403 14.00 8.82 44.93
CA ASP A 403 14.01 8.11 46.23
C ASP A 403 14.54 6.68 46.08
N ALA A 404 14.21 5.99 44.98
CA ALA A 404 14.72 4.65 44.68
C ALA A 404 16.22 4.67 44.29
N LEU A 405 16.64 5.62 43.44
CA LEU A 405 18.01 5.72 42.93
C LEU A 405 19.03 6.27 43.94
N GLN A 406 18.59 6.92 45.03
CA GLN A 406 19.49 7.31 46.13
C GLN A 406 20.17 6.09 46.80
N ASN A 407 19.53 4.92 46.74
CA ASN A 407 20.00 3.69 47.39
C ASN A 407 20.52 2.63 46.40
N ASN A 408 20.10 2.68 45.13
CA ASN A 408 20.63 1.77 44.10
C ASN A 408 22.05 2.17 43.68
N LYS A 409 23.00 1.23 43.76
CA LYS A 409 24.43 1.44 43.47
C LYS A 409 24.90 0.83 42.15
N VAL A 410 23.98 0.47 41.26
CA VAL A 410 24.28 -0.32 40.05
C VAL A 410 23.88 0.41 38.77
N ILE A 411 22.82 1.22 38.79
CA ILE A 411 22.43 2.05 37.63
C ILE A 411 23.44 3.19 37.44
N ILE A 412 24.19 3.13 36.33
CA ILE A 412 25.24 4.08 35.93
C ILE A 412 24.73 5.03 34.82
N ASN A 413 23.80 4.54 33.99
CA ASN A 413 23.22 5.26 32.85
C ASN A 413 21.70 5.41 33.03
N LEU A 414 21.18 6.65 32.96
CA LEU A 414 19.76 6.94 33.05
C LEU A 414 19.34 7.86 31.89
N ARG A 415 18.20 7.54 31.23
CA ARG A 415 17.52 8.46 30.30
C ARG A 415 16.12 8.82 30.81
N TYR A 416 15.84 10.10 31.05
CA TYR A 416 14.54 10.51 31.63
C TYR A 416 14.14 12.01 31.41
N ILE A 417 12.82 12.26 31.42
CA ILE A 417 12.08 13.51 31.10
C ILE A 417 11.85 14.47 32.29
N GLY A 418 12.91 14.95 32.95
CA GLY A 418 12.76 16.01 33.96
C GLY A 418 13.75 16.01 35.12
N VAL A 419 14.09 17.22 35.60
CA VAL A 419 15.27 17.47 36.44
C VAL A 419 14.99 18.05 37.84
N LYS A 420 13.78 18.56 38.09
CA LYS A 420 13.43 19.37 39.27
C LYS A 420 13.78 18.73 40.63
N TYR A 421 13.69 17.40 40.73
CA TYR A 421 14.00 16.65 41.95
C TYR A 421 15.35 15.91 41.90
N LEU A 422 16.13 16.03 40.82
CA LEU A 422 17.43 15.36 40.69
C LEU A 422 18.54 15.99 41.56
N ASN A 423 18.36 17.21 42.07
CA ASN A 423 19.40 17.91 42.84
C ASN A 423 19.91 17.10 44.04
N GLY A 424 19.00 16.52 44.85
CA GLY A 424 19.38 15.66 45.99
C GLY A 424 19.99 14.32 45.57
N LEU A 425 19.59 13.76 44.42
CA LEU A 425 20.17 12.54 43.87
C LEU A 425 21.60 12.77 43.37
N LEU A 426 21.83 13.83 42.60
CA LEU A 426 23.12 14.12 41.97
C LEU A 426 24.21 14.59 42.95
N GLN A 427 23.83 15.15 44.10
CA GLN A 427 24.74 15.48 45.18
C GLN A 427 25.14 14.28 46.05
N THR A 428 24.40 13.16 45.97
CA THR A 428 24.61 11.97 46.84
C THR A 428 25.05 10.72 46.07
N ASN A 429 24.63 10.56 44.82
CA ASN A 429 24.98 9.44 43.96
C ASN A 429 26.40 9.59 43.39
N GLN A 430 27.28 8.63 43.71
CA GLN A 430 28.67 8.55 43.23
C GLN A 430 28.87 7.40 42.23
N VAL A 431 27.86 7.09 41.42
CA VAL A 431 27.85 5.94 40.48
C VAL A 431 27.50 6.36 39.06
N ILE A 432 26.61 7.33 38.88
CA ILE A 432 26.19 7.81 37.56
C ILE A 432 27.32 8.58 36.88
N THR A 433 27.71 8.14 35.67
CA THR A 433 28.76 8.79 34.85
C THR A 433 28.21 9.41 33.56
N MET A 434 27.06 8.95 33.07
CA MET A 434 26.38 9.46 31.87
C MET A 434 24.93 9.84 32.21
N MET A 435 24.55 11.06 31.86
CA MET A 435 23.19 11.58 32.03
C MET A 435 22.62 12.03 30.68
N ASP A 436 21.60 11.32 30.21
CA ASP A 436 20.96 11.58 28.92
C ASP A 436 19.57 12.19 29.15
N LEU A 437 19.45 13.49 28.89
CA LEU A 437 18.25 14.28 29.16
C LEU A 437 17.71 14.93 27.88
N LEU A 438 17.78 14.23 26.74
CA LEU A 438 17.27 14.73 25.46
C LEU A 438 15.74 14.85 25.43
N GLY A 439 15.21 16.01 24.99
CA GLY A 439 13.80 16.15 24.57
C GLY A 439 12.79 16.50 25.66
N ASN A 440 13.22 17.15 26.74
CA ASN A 440 12.55 17.04 28.04
C ASN A 440 12.04 18.36 28.62
N HIS A 441 12.00 19.43 27.83
CA HIS A 441 11.51 20.76 28.24
C HIS A 441 12.08 21.24 29.59
N ILE A 442 13.40 21.09 29.76
CA ILE A 442 14.11 21.48 30.99
C ILE A 442 14.08 23.00 31.23
N GLU A 443 14.07 23.80 30.14
CA GLU A 443 14.07 25.26 30.17
C GLU A 443 15.24 25.87 30.99
N ASP A 444 15.29 27.20 31.11
CA ASP A 444 16.35 27.88 31.87
C ASP A 444 16.30 27.53 33.37
N THR A 445 15.10 27.34 33.93
CA THR A 445 14.91 27.07 35.35
C THR A 445 15.35 25.66 35.75
N GLY A 446 15.01 24.63 34.96
CA GLY A 446 15.53 23.28 35.17
C GLY A 446 17.04 23.21 34.95
N THR A 447 17.57 23.99 34.01
CA THR A 447 19.01 24.09 33.76
C THR A 447 19.74 24.70 34.97
N GLN A 448 19.15 25.69 35.65
CA GLN A 448 19.68 26.23 36.91
C GLN A 448 19.78 25.18 38.01
N TYR A 449 18.72 24.37 38.23
CA TYR A 449 18.75 23.29 39.22
C TYR A 449 19.81 22.24 38.90
N LEU A 450 19.99 21.90 37.62
CA LEU A 450 20.99 20.94 37.17
C LEU A 450 22.43 21.48 37.33
N ALA A 451 22.67 22.75 37.01
CA ALA A 451 23.98 23.39 37.20
C ALA A 451 24.39 23.40 38.69
N ASN A 452 23.47 23.78 39.59
CA ASN A 452 23.69 23.75 41.04
C ASN A 452 23.98 22.33 41.57
N ALA A 453 23.40 21.30 40.96
CA ALA A 453 23.64 19.91 41.32
C ALA A 453 25.01 19.41 40.84
N LEU A 454 25.39 19.74 39.59
CA LEU A 454 26.64 19.33 38.96
C LEU A 454 27.88 20.03 39.53
N GLN A 455 27.73 21.20 40.15
CA GLN A 455 28.83 21.94 40.78
C GLN A 455 29.56 21.13 41.88
N ASN A 456 28.87 20.16 42.50
CA ASN A 456 29.44 19.27 43.52
C ASN A 456 29.48 17.80 43.10
N ASN A 457 29.05 17.46 41.88
CA ASN A 457 29.06 16.07 41.41
C ASN A 457 30.44 15.67 40.88
N ALA A 458 30.99 14.59 41.43
CA ALA A 458 32.35 14.12 41.15
C ALA A 458 32.42 12.96 40.13
N THR A 459 31.34 12.63 39.42
CA THR A 459 31.25 11.39 38.62
C THR A 459 30.73 11.53 37.20
N ILE A 460 29.89 12.54 36.90
CA ILE A 460 29.33 12.71 35.55
C ILE A 460 30.40 13.23 34.58
N THR A 461 30.68 12.42 33.56
CA THR A 461 31.62 12.69 32.46
C THR A 461 30.92 13.04 31.14
N GLU A 462 29.66 12.60 30.95
CA GLU A 462 28.87 12.93 29.75
C GLU A 462 27.46 13.40 30.11
N LEU A 463 27.06 14.54 29.52
CA LEU A 463 25.75 15.16 29.72
C LEU A 463 25.12 15.56 28.39
N ASN A 464 23.93 15.03 28.10
CA ASN A 464 23.13 15.42 26.94
C ASN A 464 21.90 16.22 27.39
N LEU A 465 21.81 17.47 26.92
CA LEU A 465 20.73 18.43 27.15
C LEU A 465 20.08 18.88 25.83
N SER A 466 20.19 18.09 24.77
CA SER A 466 19.58 18.41 23.47
C SER A 466 18.04 18.50 23.54
N ARG A 467 17.41 19.41 22.78
CA ARG A 467 15.94 19.56 22.68
C ARG A 467 15.23 19.89 24.01
N ASN A 468 15.69 20.90 24.72
CA ASN A 468 15.20 21.27 26.05
C ASN A 468 14.72 22.72 26.21
N GLU A 469 14.68 23.49 25.12
CA GLU A 469 14.27 24.90 25.11
C GLU A 469 15.14 25.83 25.98
N ILE A 470 16.37 25.40 26.29
CA ILE A 470 17.37 26.16 27.06
C ILE A 470 17.79 27.41 26.28
N SER A 471 17.66 28.59 26.87
CA SER A 471 18.03 29.87 26.26
C SER A 471 19.44 30.33 26.69
N ASP A 472 19.81 31.56 26.33
CA ASP A 472 21.05 32.20 26.79
C ASP A 472 21.19 32.21 28.32
N ILE A 473 20.06 32.30 29.04
CA ILE A 473 20.03 32.34 30.52
C ILE A 473 20.40 30.98 31.11
N GLY A 474 19.81 29.89 30.60
CA GLY A 474 20.14 28.53 31.04
C GLY A 474 21.59 28.16 30.72
N VAL A 475 22.10 28.60 29.58
CA VAL A 475 23.52 28.41 29.22
C VAL A 475 24.45 29.19 30.14
N GLN A 476 24.07 30.39 30.60
CA GLN A 476 24.86 31.14 31.59
C GLN A 476 25.04 30.33 32.88
N TYR A 477 23.99 29.68 33.40
CA TYR A 477 24.12 28.80 34.58
C TYR A 477 25.04 27.61 34.34
N LEU A 478 25.04 27.02 33.14
CA LEU A 478 25.98 25.96 32.78
C LEU A 478 27.42 26.49 32.67
N ALA A 479 27.62 27.67 32.07
CA ALA A 479 28.92 28.31 31.97
C ALA A 479 29.53 28.60 33.36
N ASP A 480 28.75 29.15 34.29
CA ASP A 480 29.18 29.42 35.67
C ASP A 480 29.60 28.13 36.42
N MET A 481 28.88 27.03 36.21
CA MET A 481 29.22 25.71 36.74
C MET A 481 30.49 25.13 36.07
N LEU A 482 30.61 25.22 34.75
CA LEU A 482 31.73 24.67 33.97
C LEU A 482 33.09 25.26 34.36
N ARG A 483 33.17 26.54 34.76
CA ARG A 483 34.41 27.16 35.24
C ARG A 483 35.03 26.47 36.46
N ASN A 484 34.22 25.71 37.21
CA ASN A 484 34.62 25.02 38.44
C ASN A 484 34.52 23.49 38.36
N ASN A 485 33.72 22.94 37.44
CA ASN A 485 33.60 21.49 37.26
C ASN A 485 34.90 20.87 36.72
N THR A 486 35.24 19.68 37.23
CA THR A 486 36.49 18.95 36.94
C THR A 486 36.26 17.52 36.45
N THR A 487 35.05 17.21 35.97
CA THR A 487 34.63 15.84 35.66
C THR A 487 33.93 15.70 34.31
N LEU A 488 33.18 16.71 33.88
CA LEU A 488 32.44 16.69 32.63
C LEU A 488 33.41 16.82 31.44
N VAL A 489 33.26 15.90 30.47
CA VAL A 489 34.12 15.76 29.27
C VAL A 489 33.33 16.00 27.98
N THR A 490 32.07 15.56 27.93
CA THR A 490 31.16 15.79 26.79
C THR A 490 29.90 16.52 27.25
N LEU A 491 29.56 17.61 26.55
CA LEU A 491 28.31 18.36 26.71
C LEU A 491 27.57 18.50 25.37
N ASP A 492 26.32 18.08 25.30
CA ASP A 492 25.46 18.25 24.12
C ASP A 492 24.30 19.20 24.41
N LEU A 493 24.28 20.35 23.73
CA LEU A 493 23.29 21.43 23.89
C LEU A 493 22.50 21.70 22.60
N SER A 494 22.46 20.73 21.69
CA SER A 494 21.83 20.84 20.37
C SER A 494 20.31 21.10 20.45
N ASN A 495 19.73 21.71 19.42
CA ASN A 495 18.27 21.90 19.23
C ASN A 495 17.61 22.67 20.41
N ASN A 496 18.31 23.63 20.99
CA ASN A 496 17.82 24.46 22.10
C ASN A 496 17.46 25.87 21.63
N ALA A 497 17.18 26.75 22.58
CA ALA A 497 16.79 28.14 22.37
C ALA A 497 17.98 29.13 22.44
N ILE A 498 19.22 28.65 22.33
CA ILE A 498 20.46 29.40 22.59
C ILE A 498 20.71 30.40 21.46
N GLY A 499 20.97 31.66 21.82
CA GLY A 499 21.31 32.75 20.92
C GLY A 499 22.81 33.08 20.90
N ASP A 500 23.13 34.27 20.43
CA ASP A 500 24.51 34.75 20.30
C ASP A 500 25.21 34.94 21.65
N ILE A 501 24.46 35.26 22.72
CA ILE A 501 24.99 35.62 24.05
C ILE A 501 25.38 34.36 24.84
N GLY A 502 24.50 33.36 24.89
CA GLY A 502 24.75 32.11 25.60
C GLY A 502 25.88 31.31 24.96
N ALA A 503 25.95 31.27 23.62
CA ALA A 503 27.07 30.68 22.91
C ALA A 503 28.41 31.34 23.31
N GLN A 504 28.45 32.68 23.41
CA GLN A 504 29.66 33.40 23.85
C GLN A 504 30.04 33.05 25.30
N GLU A 505 29.10 33.08 26.25
CA GLU A 505 29.40 32.75 27.65
C GLU A 505 29.83 31.29 27.85
N LEU A 506 29.26 30.35 27.07
CA LEU A 506 29.70 28.96 27.08
C LEU A 506 31.18 28.84 26.69
N PHE A 507 31.59 29.42 25.55
CA PHE A 507 33.00 29.38 25.14
C PHE A 507 33.93 30.18 26.07
N ASN A 508 33.46 31.28 26.68
CA ASN A 508 34.20 32.00 27.73
C ASN A 508 34.48 31.10 28.96
N SER A 509 33.59 30.17 29.32
CA SER A 509 33.84 29.24 30.44
C SER A 509 34.96 28.24 30.14
N LEU A 510 35.11 27.83 28.87
CA LEU A 510 36.08 26.81 28.43
C LEU A 510 37.54 27.30 28.45
N GLU A 511 37.79 28.62 28.48
CA GLU A 511 39.14 29.14 28.73
C GLU A 511 39.69 28.72 30.12
N THR A 512 38.80 28.48 31.08
CA THR A 512 39.14 28.09 32.45
C THR A 512 38.93 26.59 32.73
N ASN A 513 37.91 25.97 32.13
CA ASN A 513 37.69 24.53 32.21
C ASN A 513 38.82 23.76 31.48
N LYS A 514 39.17 22.56 31.95
CA LYS A 514 40.25 21.74 31.37
C LYS A 514 39.85 20.29 31.08
N THR A 515 38.55 19.99 31.19
CA THR A 515 38.02 18.62 31.15
C THR A 515 37.06 18.42 29.99
N ILE A 516 36.30 19.44 29.60
CA ILE A 516 35.49 19.44 28.39
C ILE A 516 36.41 19.28 27.16
N MET A 517 36.26 18.15 26.47
CA MET A 517 36.96 17.86 25.21
C MET A 517 36.02 17.97 24.00
N LYS A 518 34.70 18.05 24.24
CA LYS A 518 33.67 17.96 23.21
C LYS A 518 32.40 18.71 23.61
N VAL A 519 32.00 19.66 22.77
CA VAL A 519 30.72 20.39 22.86
C VAL A 519 29.95 20.21 21.55
N ARG A 520 28.61 20.17 21.62
CA ARG A 520 27.71 20.26 20.45
C ARG A 520 26.64 21.34 20.68
N LEU A 521 26.32 22.08 19.62
CA LEU A 521 25.33 23.16 19.62
C LEU A 521 24.37 23.07 18.41
N ASP A 522 24.36 21.96 17.68
CA ASP A 522 23.64 21.82 16.40
C ASP A 522 22.18 22.27 16.50
N TYR A 523 21.71 23.11 15.57
CA TYR A 523 20.31 23.62 15.49
C TYR A 523 19.84 24.59 16.61
N ASN A 524 20.70 25.48 17.12
CA ASN A 524 20.27 26.55 18.04
C ASN A 524 19.72 27.80 17.31
N LYS A 525 19.33 28.86 18.05
CA LYS A 525 18.75 30.10 17.49
C LYS A 525 19.77 31.07 16.91
N SER A 526 21.05 30.99 17.29
CA SER A 526 22.11 31.83 16.72
C SER A 526 22.25 31.61 15.20
N LYS A 527 22.76 32.64 14.51
CA LYS A 527 23.10 32.57 13.08
C LYS A 527 24.33 33.36 12.66
N TYR A 528 24.90 34.20 13.53
CA TYR A 528 25.98 35.11 13.16
C TYR A 528 27.13 35.16 14.17
N CYS A 529 26.88 35.11 15.49
CA CYS A 529 27.98 35.14 16.47
C CYS A 529 28.46 33.75 16.89
N GLU A 530 27.75 32.66 16.62
CA GLU A 530 28.20 31.29 16.94
C GLU A 530 29.58 31.00 16.30
N ALA A 531 29.75 31.32 15.01
CA ALA A 531 31.05 31.21 14.33
C ALA A 531 32.14 32.16 14.88
N ILE A 532 31.75 33.25 15.56
CA ILE A 532 32.69 34.17 16.25
C ILE A 532 33.09 33.59 17.62
N GLY A 533 32.14 33.11 18.41
CA GLY A 533 32.41 32.43 19.69
C GLY A 533 33.24 31.16 19.50
N ILE A 534 32.93 30.37 18.48
CA ILE A 534 33.75 29.21 18.07
C ILE A 534 35.14 29.67 17.61
N ALA A 535 35.28 30.75 16.82
CA ALA A 535 36.59 31.25 16.42
C ALA A 535 37.43 31.72 17.63
N ILE A 536 36.82 32.41 18.60
CA ILE A 536 37.44 32.81 19.87
C ILE A 536 37.88 31.57 20.67
N GLY A 537 37.04 30.53 20.74
CA GLY A 537 37.41 29.23 21.30
C GLY A 537 38.61 28.61 20.58
N ILE A 538 38.57 28.48 19.26
CA ILE A 538 39.66 27.95 18.42
C ILE A 538 40.98 28.72 18.61
N GLN A 539 40.89 30.03 18.90
CA GLN A 539 42.02 30.94 19.13
C GLN A 539 42.65 30.78 20.52
N ASN A 540 41.86 30.58 21.57
CA ASN A 540 42.32 30.62 22.97
C ASN A 540 42.48 29.23 23.63
N ASP A 541 41.67 28.25 23.21
CA ASP A 541 41.55 26.92 23.82
C ASP A 541 42.76 26.01 23.51
N LYS A 542 43.11 25.13 24.47
CA LYS A 542 44.25 24.21 24.40
C LYS A 542 43.87 22.74 24.63
N THR A 543 42.59 22.43 24.78
CA THR A 543 42.04 21.11 25.13
C THR A 543 41.03 20.57 24.11
N LEU A 544 40.29 21.44 23.38
CA LEU A 544 39.33 21.01 22.36
C LEU A 544 40.01 20.30 21.19
N THR A 545 39.68 19.01 20.99
CA THR A 545 40.19 18.17 19.89
C THR A 545 39.18 17.90 18.78
N SER A 546 37.90 18.18 19.01
CA SER A 546 36.79 17.82 18.11
C SER A 546 35.69 18.89 18.14
N ILE A 547 35.29 19.41 16.98
CA ILE A 547 34.14 20.33 16.85
C ILE A 547 33.14 19.80 15.80
N ASP A 548 31.86 19.77 16.17
CA ASP A 548 30.74 19.31 15.34
C ASP A 548 29.83 20.53 15.06
N LEU A 549 29.74 20.96 13.80
CA LEU A 549 29.12 22.21 13.36
C LEU A 549 28.12 21.98 12.21
N ARG A 550 27.37 20.88 12.26
CA ARG A 550 26.50 20.45 11.16
C ARG A 550 25.17 21.22 11.12
N TRP A 551 24.54 21.33 9.96
CA TRP A 551 23.17 21.89 9.79
C TRP A 551 22.93 23.38 10.14
N HIS A 552 23.93 24.16 10.56
CA HIS A 552 23.79 25.57 10.97
C HIS A 552 23.42 26.57 9.85
N GLN A 553 23.40 26.13 8.58
CA GLN A 553 23.28 26.98 7.39
C GLN A 553 24.45 27.96 7.16
N TYR A 554 25.61 27.74 7.79
CA TYR A 554 26.80 28.58 7.63
C TYR A 554 27.18 28.76 6.15
N GLY A 555 27.47 29.99 5.76
CA GLY A 555 27.92 30.35 4.42
C GLY A 555 29.40 30.72 4.40
N ASP A 556 29.82 31.34 3.29
CA ASP A 556 31.23 31.57 3.00
C ASP A 556 31.91 32.59 3.94
N ASN A 557 31.13 33.45 4.60
CA ASN A 557 31.63 34.45 5.55
C ASN A 557 31.91 33.84 6.92
N GLU A 558 31.04 32.95 7.39
CA GLU A 558 31.16 32.28 8.69
C GLU A 558 32.35 31.29 8.62
N ILE A 559 32.47 30.58 7.48
CA ILE A 559 33.63 29.73 7.19
C ILE A 559 34.94 30.52 7.05
N LYS A 560 34.91 31.76 6.55
CA LYS A 560 36.10 32.63 6.52
C LYS A 560 36.64 32.93 7.92
N LEU A 561 35.75 33.19 8.88
CA LEU A 561 36.12 33.45 10.28
C LEU A 561 36.76 32.20 10.91
N LEU A 562 36.12 31.03 10.76
CA LEU A 562 36.66 29.76 11.24
C LEU A 562 38.02 29.42 10.60
N ALA A 563 38.17 29.63 9.28
CA ALA A 563 39.42 29.38 8.56
C ALA A 563 40.58 30.27 9.03
N ASN A 564 40.30 31.53 9.42
CA ASN A 564 41.31 32.47 9.92
C ASN A 564 41.93 32.06 11.25
N GLU A 565 41.25 31.25 12.07
CA GLU A 565 41.79 30.75 13.34
C GLU A 565 42.22 29.28 13.25
N LEU A 566 41.55 28.47 12.42
CA LEU A 566 41.91 27.08 12.15
C LEU A 566 43.35 26.92 11.64
N TYR A 567 43.89 27.87 10.88
CA TYR A 567 45.29 27.77 10.42
C TYR A 567 46.33 27.91 11.55
N LYS A 568 45.95 28.52 12.68
CA LYS A 568 46.81 28.72 13.86
C LYS A 568 46.65 27.61 14.89
N ASN A 569 45.46 27.02 14.99
CA ASN A 569 45.09 26.04 16.01
C ASN A 569 45.96 24.77 15.96
N LYS A 570 46.23 24.20 17.15
CA LYS A 570 47.16 23.07 17.36
C LYS A 570 46.54 21.86 18.07
N THR A 571 45.22 21.81 18.19
CA THR A 571 44.52 20.81 19.03
C THR A 571 43.43 20.06 18.27
N ILE A 572 42.72 20.75 17.37
CA ILE A 572 41.54 20.20 16.68
C ILE A 572 41.98 19.20 15.61
N THR A 573 41.65 17.94 15.84
CA THR A 573 41.89 16.83 14.92
C THR A 573 40.64 16.48 14.11
N TYR A 574 39.43 16.70 14.66
CA TYR A 574 38.15 16.47 13.99
C TYR A 574 37.34 17.76 13.82
N MET A 575 36.87 18.03 12.59
CA MET A 575 35.93 19.11 12.30
C MET A 575 34.82 18.60 11.36
N ASN A 576 33.57 18.82 11.74
CA ASN A 576 32.41 18.51 10.89
C ASN A 576 31.62 19.76 10.52
N LEU A 577 31.42 19.95 9.22
CA LEU A 577 30.74 21.09 8.59
C LEU A 577 29.61 20.62 7.64
N ARG A 578 29.14 19.37 7.79
CA ARG A 578 28.09 18.74 6.97
C ARG A 578 26.77 19.53 6.96
N GLU A 579 26.07 19.52 5.82
CA GLU A 579 24.71 20.08 5.64
C GLU A 579 24.61 21.60 5.93
N ASN A 580 25.66 22.36 5.59
CA ASN A 580 25.69 23.82 5.62
C ASN A 580 25.49 24.43 4.22
N LYS A 581 25.74 25.74 4.05
CA LYS A 581 25.62 26.47 2.77
C LYS A 581 26.99 26.88 2.21
N ILE A 582 28.02 26.09 2.49
CA ILE A 582 29.40 26.39 2.09
C ILE A 582 29.50 26.23 0.57
N SER A 583 29.91 27.29 -0.14
CA SER A 583 30.14 27.28 -1.58
C SER A 583 31.63 27.12 -1.91
N ASP A 584 31.95 27.16 -3.20
CA ASP A 584 33.33 27.26 -3.71
C ASP A 584 34.14 28.39 -3.05
N THR A 585 33.48 29.45 -2.55
CA THR A 585 34.14 30.58 -1.89
C THR A 585 34.55 30.25 -0.46
N GLY A 586 33.68 29.61 0.33
CA GLY A 586 33.99 29.11 1.67
C GLY A 586 35.08 28.04 1.64
N ILE A 587 35.03 27.14 0.64
CA ILE A 587 36.09 26.13 0.44
C ILE A 587 37.44 26.75 0.09
N LYS A 588 37.51 27.88 -0.63
CA LYS A 588 38.77 28.60 -0.85
C LYS A 588 39.40 29.11 0.46
N TYR A 589 38.59 29.58 1.41
CA TYR A 589 39.10 29.96 2.74
C TYR A 589 39.61 28.74 3.52
N LEU A 590 38.85 27.64 3.58
CA LEU A 590 39.29 26.41 4.24
C LEU A 590 40.53 25.79 3.58
N ALA A 591 40.62 25.77 2.26
CA ALA A 591 41.78 25.29 1.51
C ALA A 591 43.06 26.04 1.90
N ASN A 592 43.00 27.37 1.99
CA ASN A 592 44.14 28.19 2.42
C ASN A 592 44.53 27.94 3.88
N ALA A 593 43.56 27.67 4.76
CA ALA A 593 43.84 27.26 6.14
C ALA A 593 44.48 25.87 6.21
N LEU A 594 43.99 24.90 5.43
CA LEU A 594 44.48 23.51 5.38
C LEU A 594 45.92 23.40 4.86
N LYS A 595 46.35 24.25 3.91
CA LYS A 595 47.77 24.32 3.50
C LYS A 595 48.71 24.56 4.70
N ASN A 596 48.25 25.29 5.71
CA ASN A 596 49.05 25.73 6.85
C ASN A 596 48.81 24.93 8.14
N ASN A 597 47.56 24.54 8.45
CA ASN A 597 47.24 23.69 9.60
C ASN A 597 47.95 22.32 9.47
N LYS A 598 48.50 21.83 10.59
CA LYS A 598 49.23 20.54 10.68
C LYS A 598 48.70 19.62 11.80
N VAL A 599 47.41 19.74 12.17
CA VAL A 599 46.80 18.94 13.26
C VAL A 599 45.45 18.36 12.86
N LEU A 600 44.67 19.01 11.99
CA LEU A 600 43.40 18.47 11.53
C LEU A 600 43.63 17.18 10.73
N THR A 601 42.96 16.10 11.16
CA THR A 601 43.02 14.76 10.58
C THR A 601 41.70 14.34 9.93
N ILE A 602 40.55 14.87 10.36
CA ILE A 602 39.23 14.54 9.83
C ILE A 602 38.44 15.80 9.51
N LEU A 603 37.95 15.91 8.27
CA LEU A 603 37.09 16.99 7.80
C LEU A 603 35.86 16.43 7.09
N GLU A 604 34.68 16.62 7.68
CA GLU A 604 33.40 16.22 7.08
C GLU A 604 32.75 17.45 6.42
N LEU A 605 32.60 17.44 5.09
CA LEU A 605 32.05 18.56 4.28
C LEU A 605 30.84 18.13 3.43
N SER A 606 30.23 16.99 3.73
CA SER A 606 29.13 16.42 2.94
C SER A 606 27.87 17.31 2.90
N TYR A 607 27.12 17.24 1.81
CA TYR A 607 25.88 17.99 1.52
C TYR A 607 25.99 19.51 1.69
N ASN A 608 27.09 20.08 1.21
CA ASN A 608 27.26 21.53 1.04
C ASN A 608 27.02 21.93 -0.44
N GLN A 609 27.31 23.18 -0.79
CA GLN A 609 27.11 23.74 -2.13
C GLN A 609 28.42 23.77 -2.95
N ILE A 610 29.33 22.83 -2.66
CA ILE A 610 30.68 22.77 -3.25
C ILE A 610 30.59 22.20 -4.67
N SER A 611 30.95 23.00 -5.67
CA SER A 611 31.04 22.59 -7.08
C SER A 611 32.44 22.05 -7.43
N ASN A 612 32.62 21.60 -8.67
CA ASN A 612 33.93 21.20 -9.21
C ASN A 612 35.02 22.26 -8.98
N ASN A 613 34.67 23.56 -8.98
CA ASN A 613 35.64 24.64 -8.77
C ASN A 613 36.14 24.70 -7.32
N GLY A 614 35.27 24.51 -6.33
CA GLY A 614 35.64 24.39 -4.92
C GLY A 614 36.45 23.12 -4.65
N LEU A 615 36.06 22.01 -5.28
CA LEU A 615 36.81 20.75 -5.21
C LEU A 615 38.24 20.89 -5.76
N GLN A 616 38.45 21.63 -6.85
CA GLN A 616 39.79 21.92 -7.38
C GLN A 616 40.64 22.73 -6.38
N CYS A 617 40.07 23.76 -5.75
CA CYS A 617 40.78 24.52 -4.72
C CYS A 617 41.16 23.67 -3.49
N LEU A 618 40.36 22.65 -3.16
CA LEU A 618 40.64 21.72 -2.07
C LEU A 618 41.74 20.72 -2.45
N ASP A 619 41.71 20.16 -3.66
CA ASP A 619 42.79 19.35 -4.25
C ASP A 619 44.15 20.09 -4.22
N ASP A 620 44.17 21.38 -4.61
CA ASP A 620 45.37 22.21 -4.55
C ASP A 620 45.86 22.51 -3.13
N ALA A 621 45.05 22.33 -2.08
CA ALA A 621 45.49 22.37 -0.69
C ALA A 621 45.98 21.02 -0.17
N LEU A 622 45.34 19.91 -0.59
CA LEU A 622 45.71 18.54 -0.19
C LEU A 622 47.05 18.07 -0.78
N LYS A 623 47.55 18.73 -1.85
CA LYS A 623 48.92 18.56 -2.35
C LYS A 623 49.99 19.04 -1.36
N GLU A 624 49.64 19.93 -0.42
CA GLU A 624 50.54 20.52 0.58
C GLU A 624 50.23 20.07 2.02
N ASN A 625 48.96 19.79 2.33
CA ASN A 625 48.57 19.20 3.61
C ASN A 625 48.97 17.71 3.67
N LYS A 626 49.56 17.29 4.79
CA LYS A 626 50.01 15.90 5.03
C LYS A 626 49.40 15.28 6.29
N THR A 627 48.39 15.92 6.86
CA THR A 627 47.82 15.59 8.18
C THR A 627 46.36 15.16 8.10
N LEU A 628 45.63 15.57 7.07
CA LEU A 628 44.29 15.10 6.80
C LEU A 628 44.31 13.61 6.37
N ILE A 629 43.56 12.79 7.10
CA ILE A 629 43.44 11.33 7.02
C ILE A 629 42.00 10.93 6.61
N LYS A 630 41.04 11.84 6.74
CA LYS A 630 39.66 11.63 6.27
C LYS A 630 39.06 12.93 5.75
N LEU A 631 38.46 12.84 4.57
CA LEU A 631 37.68 13.90 3.94
C LEU A 631 36.39 13.29 3.40
N ASN A 632 35.24 13.84 3.80
CA ASN A 632 33.93 13.42 3.27
C ASN A 632 33.31 14.56 2.45
N LEU A 633 32.91 14.25 1.22
CA LEU A 633 32.34 15.19 0.25
C LEU A 633 31.00 14.69 -0.35
N GLU A 634 30.44 13.60 0.18
CA GLU A 634 29.13 13.02 -0.20
C GLU A 634 28.05 14.11 -0.38
N GLY A 635 27.22 14.02 -1.41
CA GLY A 635 26.04 14.90 -1.57
C GLY A 635 26.29 16.36 -1.95
N ASN A 636 27.53 16.74 -2.29
CA ASN A 636 27.85 18.08 -2.81
C ASN A 636 27.49 18.24 -4.30
N SER A 637 27.22 19.47 -4.75
CA SER A 637 26.83 19.76 -6.14
C SER A 637 27.89 19.37 -7.19
N GLY A 638 29.16 19.32 -6.81
CA GLY A 638 30.28 18.85 -7.65
C GLY A 638 30.60 17.36 -7.55
N SER A 639 29.85 16.54 -6.79
CA SER A 639 30.21 15.13 -6.52
C SER A 639 29.94 14.16 -7.70
N TYR A 640 29.98 14.64 -8.95
CA TYR A 640 29.63 13.89 -10.16
C TYR A 640 30.75 13.81 -11.22
N TYR A 641 31.97 14.29 -10.93
CA TYR A 641 33.11 14.20 -11.86
C TYR A 641 34.38 13.62 -11.23
N THR A 642 35.15 12.92 -12.07
CA THR A 642 36.15 11.91 -11.67
C THR A 642 37.53 12.45 -11.29
N THR A 643 37.84 13.72 -11.57
CA THR A 643 39.21 14.26 -11.54
C THR A 643 39.83 14.29 -10.13
N VAL A 644 39.04 14.61 -9.10
CA VAL A 644 39.56 14.83 -7.74
C VAL A 644 39.75 13.51 -6.95
N SER A 645 38.99 12.45 -7.27
CA SER A 645 39.26 11.12 -6.68
C SER A 645 40.62 10.58 -7.09
N ALA A 646 40.98 10.74 -8.36
CA ALA A 646 42.28 10.31 -8.89
C ALA A 646 43.44 11.08 -8.22
N ALA A 647 43.33 12.41 -8.12
CA ALA A 647 44.38 13.24 -7.52
C ALA A 647 44.63 12.92 -6.04
N ILE A 648 43.57 12.67 -5.26
CA ILE A 648 43.68 12.35 -3.83
C ILE A 648 44.24 10.93 -3.61
N GLN A 649 43.82 9.94 -4.40
CA GLN A 649 44.30 8.55 -4.24
C GLN A 649 45.74 8.33 -4.72
N ILE A 650 46.27 9.15 -5.65
CA ILE A 650 47.60 8.94 -6.23
C ILE A 650 48.77 9.34 -5.31
N ARG A 651 48.54 9.98 -4.15
CA ARG A 651 49.64 10.52 -3.30
C ARG A 651 49.59 10.34 -1.79
N ASN A 652 48.53 9.82 -1.17
CA ASN A 652 48.51 9.56 0.28
C ASN A 652 47.63 8.35 0.63
N ASP A 653 48.26 7.19 0.90
CA ASP A 653 47.62 5.92 1.30
C ASP A 653 46.93 5.94 2.68
N LYS A 654 46.64 7.14 3.21
CA LYS A 654 46.01 7.38 4.51
C LYS A 654 44.62 8.00 4.39
N ILE A 655 44.25 8.58 3.26
CA ILE A 655 42.97 9.31 3.14
C ILE A 655 41.82 8.32 2.90
N THR A 656 41.06 8.04 3.96
CA THR A 656 39.93 7.11 3.93
C THR A 656 38.63 7.85 3.63
N VAL A 657 38.07 7.70 2.42
CA VAL A 657 36.77 8.27 2.04
C VAL A 657 35.67 7.20 2.18
N PRO A 658 34.71 7.33 3.11
CA PRO A 658 33.61 6.38 3.23
C PRO A 658 32.74 6.39 1.97
N GLY A 659 32.37 5.20 1.46
CA GLY A 659 31.50 5.04 0.30
C GLY A 659 32.13 4.28 -0.87
N PHE A 660 33.45 4.10 -0.91
CA PHE A 660 34.15 3.37 -1.97
C PHE A 660 34.76 2.05 -1.47
N SER A 661 34.12 0.93 -1.80
CA SER A 661 34.75 -0.39 -1.82
C SER A 661 35.30 -0.68 -3.21
N THR A 662 36.54 -1.15 -3.31
CA THR A 662 37.21 -1.42 -4.60
C THR A 662 36.65 -2.66 -5.31
N SER A 663 35.96 -2.45 -6.43
CA SER A 663 35.78 -3.43 -7.51
C SER A 663 36.05 -2.74 -8.85
N ASN A 664 36.75 -3.42 -9.74
CA ASN A 664 37.27 -2.81 -10.98
C ASN A 664 36.15 -2.37 -11.93
N ASN A 665 36.32 -1.17 -12.52
CA ASN A 665 35.63 -0.65 -13.71
C ASN A 665 34.17 -1.08 -13.94
N SER A 666 33.22 -0.25 -13.50
CA SER A 666 31.94 -0.12 -14.20
C SER A 666 31.68 1.34 -14.57
N ILE A 667 31.99 1.68 -15.82
CA ILE A 667 31.10 2.56 -16.60
C ILE A 667 29.70 1.95 -16.45
N HIS A 668 28.64 2.74 -16.24
CA HIS A 668 27.27 2.18 -16.22
C HIS A 668 27.01 1.52 -17.58
N THR A 669 27.05 0.19 -17.60
CA THR A 669 27.11 -0.58 -18.83
C THR A 669 25.73 -0.73 -19.42
N LYS A 670 25.62 -0.49 -20.73
CA LYS A 670 24.40 -0.79 -21.47
C LYS A 670 24.48 -2.28 -21.84
N ARG A 671 23.46 -3.06 -21.51
CA ARG A 671 23.44 -4.52 -21.68
C ARG A 671 22.17 -4.93 -22.42
N ALA A 672 22.30 -5.65 -23.52
CA ALA A 672 21.16 -6.11 -24.31
C ALA A 672 21.11 -7.64 -24.41
N LEU A 673 19.95 -8.23 -24.14
CA LEU A 673 19.60 -9.60 -24.52
C LEU A 673 18.66 -9.56 -25.71
N LEU A 674 19.07 -10.17 -26.83
CA LEU A 674 18.26 -10.28 -28.04
C LEU A 674 18.00 -11.75 -28.38
N ILE A 675 16.74 -12.13 -28.53
CA ILE A 675 16.34 -13.50 -28.88
C ILE A 675 15.55 -13.49 -30.20
N GLY A 676 16.01 -14.27 -31.18
CA GLY A 676 15.39 -14.39 -32.50
C GLY A 676 15.01 -15.84 -32.83
N ASN A 677 13.75 -16.21 -32.62
CA ASN A 677 13.24 -17.57 -32.86
C ASN A 677 12.37 -17.61 -34.11
N ASN A 678 12.67 -18.53 -35.05
CA ASN A 678 11.97 -18.60 -36.34
C ASN A 678 11.79 -20.03 -36.93
N LYS A 679 12.67 -20.98 -36.59
CA LYS A 679 12.62 -22.40 -36.97
C LYS A 679 11.73 -23.22 -36.04
N TYR A 680 10.49 -22.79 -35.87
CA TYR A 680 9.45 -23.56 -35.18
C TYR A 680 9.16 -24.87 -35.95
N LYS A 681 8.80 -25.95 -35.25
CA LYS A 681 8.56 -27.27 -35.86
C LYS A 681 7.14 -27.43 -36.38
N LYS A 682 6.16 -26.87 -35.66
CA LYS A 682 4.72 -27.03 -35.93
C LYS A 682 4.14 -25.82 -36.63
N ASN A 683 4.64 -24.63 -36.31
CA ASN A 683 4.19 -23.36 -36.88
C ASN A 683 4.77 -23.09 -38.27
N SER A 684 4.11 -22.19 -39.01
CA SER A 684 4.70 -21.52 -40.17
C SER A 684 6.00 -20.82 -39.77
N GLN A 685 7.12 -21.19 -40.40
CA GLN A 685 8.42 -20.56 -40.12
C GLN A 685 8.36 -19.06 -40.37
N LEU A 686 8.71 -18.26 -39.36
CA LEU A 686 8.80 -16.80 -39.50
C LEU A 686 10.03 -16.45 -40.34
N GLN A 687 9.91 -15.52 -41.27
CA GLN A 687 10.98 -15.30 -42.23
C GLN A 687 12.13 -14.44 -41.66
N TYR A 688 11.83 -13.54 -40.72
CA TYR A 688 12.72 -12.41 -40.40
C TYR A 688 13.34 -12.41 -38.99
N CYS A 689 12.77 -13.13 -38.01
CA CYS A 689 13.12 -12.94 -36.58
C CYS A 689 14.60 -13.20 -36.20
N ILE A 690 15.37 -13.95 -37.01
CA ILE A 690 16.83 -14.01 -36.88
C ILE A 690 17.45 -12.66 -37.25
N ASN A 691 17.17 -12.16 -38.46
CA ASN A 691 17.67 -10.88 -38.96
C ASN A 691 17.28 -9.74 -38.02
N ASP A 692 16.05 -9.77 -37.48
CA ASP A 692 15.56 -8.76 -36.55
C ASP A 692 16.42 -8.68 -35.28
N ALA A 693 16.77 -9.83 -34.67
CA ALA A 693 17.67 -9.89 -33.53
C ALA A 693 19.13 -9.54 -33.92
N GLU A 694 19.63 -10.04 -35.04
CA GLU A 694 21.02 -9.83 -35.49
C GLU A 694 21.28 -8.37 -35.93
N ASP A 695 20.40 -7.78 -36.73
CA ASP A 695 20.55 -6.42 -37.24
C ASP A 695 20.35 -5.40 -36.11
N LEU A 696 19.44 -5.67 -35.15
CA LEU A 696 19.29 -4.84 -33.96
C LEU A 696 20.49 -4.97 -33.00
N ALA A 697 21.04 -6.18 -32.83
CA ALA A 697 22.26 -6.41 -32.07
C ALA A 697 23.45 -5.64 -32.66
N ASN A 698 23.67 -5.78 -33.98
CA ASN A 698 24.68 -5.04 -34.74
C ASN A 698 24.53 -3.52 -34.65
N LYS A 699 23.32 -3.03 -34.36
CA LYS A 699 23.01 -1.62 -34.25
C LYS A 699 23.14 -1.08 -32.81
N LEU A 700 22.72 -1.84 -31.81
CA LEU A 700 22.95 -1.54 -30.39
C LEU A 700 24.44 -1.60 -30.01
N TYR A 701 25.20 -2.55 -30.57
CA TYR A 701 26.65 -2.66 -30.36
C TYR A 701 27.42 -1.39 -30.75
N LYS A 702 26.96 -0.68 -31.80
CA LYS A 702 27.56 0.59 -32.28
C LYS A 702 27.29 1.80 -31.37
N ILE A 703 26.44 1.63 -30.36
CA ILE A 703 26.10 2.66 -29.37
C ILE A 703 26.38 2.14 -27.94
N ASP A 704 27.46 1.38 -27.79
CA ASP A 704 28.05 0.93 -26.52
C ASP A 704 27.18 -0.04 -25.69
N PHE A 705 26.40 -0.92 -26.34
CA PHE A 705 25.79 -2.06 -25.67
C PHE A 705 26.66 -3.31 -25.72
N GLU A 706 26.91 -3.91 -24.55
CA GLU A 706 27.30 -5.31 -24.44
C GLU A 706 26.12 -6.19 -24.89
N ILE A 707 26.34 -6.99 -25.93
CA ILE A 707 25.33 -7.86 -26.53
C ILE A 707 25.43 -9.28 -25.98
N THR A 708 24.30 -9.84 -25.57
CA THR A 708 24.05 -11.28 -25.53
C THR A 708 22.94 -11.57 -26.55
N ILE A 709 23.21 -12.44 -27.53
CA ILE A 709 22.25 -12.82 -28.58
C ILE A 709 22.08 -14.34 -28.60
N GLY A 710 20.86 -14.81 -28.85
CA GLY A 710 20.59 -16.22 -29.11
C GLY A 710 19.47 -16.41 -30.13
N THR A 711 19.67 -17.29 -31.09
CA THR A 711 18.70 -17.53 -32.17
C THR A 711 18.27 -18.99 -32.20
N ASN A 712 16.99 -19.22 -32.48
CA ASN A 712 16.37 -20.55 -32.51
C ASN A 712 16.62 -21.41 -31.25
N LEU A 713 16.28 -20.83 -30.10
CA LEU A 713 16.47 -21.44 -28.79
C LEU A 713 15.29 -22.32 -28.37
N THR A 714 15.58 -23.48 -27.79
CA THR A 714 14.59 -24.30 -27.07
C THR A 714 14.25 -23.71 -25.70
N TYR A 715 13.20 -24.20 -25.03
CA TYR A 715 12.78 -23.74 -23.69
C TYR A 715 13.94 -23.69 -22.68
N GLU A 716 14.74 -24.76 -22.63
CA GLU A 716 15.88 -24.90 -21.71
C GLU A 716 17.03 -23.92 -22.08
N GLN A 717 17.24 -23.68 -23.38
CA GLN A 717 18.22 -22.70 -23.86
C GLN A 717 17.77 -21.26 -23.61
N MET A 718 16.47 -20.95 -23.74
CA MET A 718 15.91 -19.64 -23.43
C MET A 718 16.03 -19.30 -21.94
N ASN A 719 15.69 -20.22 -21.03
CA ASN A 719 15.90 -20.00 -19.60
C ASN A 719 17.39 -19.79 -19.30
N ARG A 720 18.26 -20.67 -19.81
CA ARG A 720 19.71 -20.58 -19.56
C ARG A 720 20.33 -19.28 -20.07
N ILE A 721 19.95 -18.77 -21.25
CA ILE A 721 20.50 -17.50 -21.76
C ILE A 721 19.98 -16.29 -20.99
N ILE A 722 18.72 -16.32 -20.51
CA ILE A 722 18.14 -15.28 -19.66
C ILE A 722 18.86 -15.25 -18.31
N GLU A 723 19.09 -16.40 -17.68
CA GLU A 723 19.81 -16.51 -16.40
C GLU A 723 21.28 -16.06 -16.55
N THR A 724 21.98 -16.58 -17.57
CA THR A 724 23.37 -16.17 -17.89
C THR A 724 23.48 -14.68 -18.30
N PHE A 725 22.39 -14.03 -18.69
CA PHE A 725 22.35 -12.59 -18.93
C PHE A 725 22.08 -11.80 -17.64
N ASN A 726 21.12 -12.25 -16.83
CA ASN A 726 20.76 -11.62 -15.56
C ASN A 726 21.95 -11.58 -14.59
N ASP A 727 22.72 -12.66 -14.52
CA ASP A 727 23.94 -12.75 -13.70
C ASP A 727 25.04 -11.74 -14.09
N LYS A 728 24.91 -11.04 -15.23
CA LYS A 728 25.81 -9.96 -15.69
C LYS A 728 25.30 -8.56 -15.35
N ILE A 729 24.08 -8.40 -14.85
CA ILE A 729 23.46 -7.08 -14.61
C ILE A 729 23.98 -6.52 -13.28
N ASN A 730 24.66 -5.37 -13.35
CA ASN A 730 25.10 -4.64 -12.17
C ASN A 730 24.08 -3.55 -11.79
N PRO A 731 23.97 -3.18 -10.50
CA PRO A 731 23.14 -2.07 -10.07
C PRO A 731 23.48 -0.78 -10.81
N GLY A 732 22.50 -0.21 -11.50
CA GLY A 732 22.67 0.99 -12.35
C GLY A 732 22.97 0.72 -13.84
N ASP A 733 23.13 -0.53 -14.29
CA ASP A 733 23.25 -0.84 -15.72
C ASP A 733 21.96 -0.48 -16.50
N LEU A 734 22.09 -0.11 -17.77
CA LEU A 734 20.95 0.13 -18.67
C LEU A 734 20.62 -1.17 -19.40
N VAL A 735 19.50 -1.80 -19.08
CA VAL A 735 19.16 -3.14 -19.59
C VAL A 735 18.13 -3.05 -20.71
N LEU A 736 18.37 -3.78 -21.80
CA LEU A 736 17.42 -3.97 -22.90
C LEU A 736 17.16 -5.47 -23.12
N PHE A 737 15.89 -5.84 -23.25
CA PHE A 737 15.43 -7.18 -23.62
C PHE A 737 14.61 -7.08 -24.90
N PHE A 738 15.02 -7.80 -25.94
CA PHE A 738 14.33 -7.90 -27.22
C PHE A 738 13.99 -9.36 -27.53
N PHE A 739 12.75 -9.62 -27.93
CA PHE A 739 12.33 -10.92 -28.45
C PHE A 739 11.57 -10.75 -29.76
N ALA A 740 12.06 -11.40 -30.82
CA ALA A 740 11.37 -11.59 -32.08
C ALA A 740 11.03 -13.08 -32.25
N GLY A 741 9.77 -13.38 -32.55
CA GLY A 741 9.29 -14.74 -32.74
C GLY A 741 7.79 -14.90 -32.49
N HIS A 742 7.36 -16.12 -32.18
CA HIS A 742 6.00 -16.37 -31.72
C HIS A 742 5.79 -16.00 -30.26
N GLY A 743 4.65 -15.35 -29.99
CA GLY A 743 4.15 -15.07 -28.65
C GLY A 743 2.66 -15.32 -28.54
N CYS A 744 2.20 -15.68 -27.34
CA CYS A 744 0.77 -15.91 -27.06
C CYS A 744 0.37 -15.38 -25.68
N GLN A 745 -0.94 -15.17 -25.49
CA GLN A 745 -1.54 -14.73 -24.25
C GLN A 745 -2.40 -15.85 -23.66
N TRP A 746 -2.25 -16.11 -22.36
CA TRP A 746 -3.18 -16.92 -21.58
C TRP A 746 -3.36 -16.33 -20.18
N SER A 747 -4.59 -16.33 -19.65
CA SER A 747 -4.93 -15.71 -18.35
C SER A 747 -4.37 -14.27 -18.17
N HIS A 748 -4.43 -13.46 -19.23
CA HIS A 748 -3.82 -12.11 -19.34
C HIS A 748 -2.29 -12.01 -19.21
N LEU A 749 -1.58 -13.13 -19.04
CA LEU A 749 -0.12 -13.21 -19.05
C LEU A 749 0.42 -13.45 -20.47
N ASN A 750 1.63 -12.96 -20.73
CA ASN A 750 2.31 -13.06 -22.02
C ASN A 750 3.42 -14.12 -21.97
N PHE A 751 3.38 -15.05 -22.93
CA PHE A 751 4.33 -16.15 -23.06
C PHE A 751 5.08 -16.07 -24.40
N LEU A 752 6.41 -16.12 -24.34
CA LEU A 752 7.32 -16.11 -25.49
C LEU A 752 7.68 -17.55 -25.86
N MET A 753 7.56 -17.91 -27.14
CA MET A 753 7.58 -19.31 -27.57
C MET A 753 8.98 -19.78 -28.02
N PRO A 754 9.47 -20.92 -27.49
CA PRO A 754 10.70 -21.57 -27.95
C PRO A 754 10.48 -22.37 -29.24
N ILE A 755 11.56 -22.78 -29.91
CA ILE A 755 11.46 -23.54 -31.17
C ILE A 755 10.99 -25.01 -31.01
N ASP A 756 11.05 -25.58 -29.82
CA ASP A 756 10.46 -26.89 -29.48
C ASP A 756 8.96 -26.77 -29.12
N ASP A 757 8.24 -26.02 -29.96
CA ASP A 757 6.81 -25.75 -29.88
C ASP A 757 5.96 -27.03 -29.92
N ASP A 758 6.44 -28.10 -30.56
CA ASP A 758 5.84 -29.43 -30.55
C ASP A 758 5.57 -30.01 -29.15
N ARG A 759 6.30 -29.54 -28.12
CA ARG A 759 6.07 -29.90 -26.71
C ARG A 759 4.88 -29.18 -26.06
N ILE A 760 4.28 -28.18 -26.70
CA ILE A 760 3.15 -27.39 -26.17
C ILE A 760 1.83 -27.86 -26.84
N LYS A 761 0.83 -28.23 -26.03
CA LYS A 761 -0.47 -28.75 -26.51
C LYS A 761 -1.69 -28.25 -25.74
N THR A 762 -1.49 -27.80 -24.51
CA THR A 762 -2.54 -27.38 -23.55
C THR A 762 -2.17 -26.04 -22.91
N ASN A 763 -3.14 -25.38 -22.27
CA ASN A 763 -2.90 -24.07 -21.66
C ASN A 763 -1.90 -24.19 -20.50
N THR A 764 -1.97 -25.30 -19.76
CA THR A 764 -1.03 -25.66 -18.70
C THR A 764 0.39 -25.87 -19.23
N ASP A 765 0.58 -26.39 -20.46
CA ASP A 765 1.94 -26.49 -21.03
C ASP A 765 2.62 -25.13 -21.18
N LEU A 766 1.87 -24.02 -21.36
CA LEU A 766 2.45 -22.68 -21.49
C LEU A 766 3.17 -22.24 -20.20
N GLU A 767 2.60 -22.58 -19.03
CA GLU A 767 3.19 -22.24 -17.72
C GLU A 767 4.54 -22.92 -17.48
N TYR A 768 4.72 -24.14 -18.02
CA TYR A 768 5.90 -24.98 -17.78
C TYR A 768 6.85 -25.12 -18.98
N ARG A 769 6.49 -24.59 -20.17
CA ARG A 769 7.25 -24.78 -21.43
C ARG A 769 7.35 -23.54 -22.32
N ALA A 770 6.85 -22.39 -21.90
CA ALA A 770 7.10 -21.09 -22.56
C ALA A 770 7.63 -20.06 -21.55
N ILE A 771 8.27 -19.00 -22.04
CA ILE A 771 8.87 -17.98 -21.16
C ILE A 771 7.85 -16.91 -20.81
N ASN A 772 7.49 -16.78 -19.53
CA ASN A 772 6.62 -15.71 -19.05
C ASN A 772 7.37 -14.36 -19.07
N ALA A 773 6.90 -13.42 -19.89
CA ALA A 773 7.57 -12.13 -20.08
C ALA A 773 7.49 -11.21 -18.85
N GLN A 774 6.42 -11.30 -18.04
CA GLN A 774 6.25 -10.50 -16.82
C GLN A 774 7.23 -10.95 -15.73
N VAL A 775 7.35 -12.27 -15.52
CA VAL A 775 8.33 -12.86 -14.58
C VAL A 775 9.78 -12.58 -15.03
N THR A 776 10.03 -12.51 -16.34
CA THR A 776 11.35 -12.15 -16.89
C THR A 776 11.71 -10.69 -16.59
N LEU A 777 10.75 -9.77 -16.68
CA LEU A 777 10.93 -8.36 -16.28
C LEU A 777 11.14 -8.24 -14.76
N GLU A 778 10.40 -9.00 -13.96
CA GLU A 778 10.55 -9.04 -12.50
C GLU A 778 11.95 -9.51 -12.09
N LYS A 779 12.42 -10.66 -12.62
CA LYS A 779 13.79 -11.15 -12.39
C LYS A 779 14.88 -10.14 -12.77
N ILE A 780 14.70 -9.35 -13.84
CA ILE A 780 15.67 -8.32 -14.26
C ILE A 780 15.67 -7.12 -13.30
N MET A 781 14.51 -6.74 -12.74
CA MET A 781 14.41 -5.58 -11.87
C MET A 781 15.02 -5.79 -10.48
N ASP A 782 15.12 -7.04 -10.01
CA ASP A 782 15.78 -7.38 -8.73
C ASP A 782 17.26 -6.96 -8.68
N TYR A 783 17.95 -6.97 -9.83
CA TYR A 783 19.34 -6.51 -9.99
C TYR A 783 19.51 -4.97 -9.96
N ARG A 784 18.41 -4.23 -9.82
CA ARG A 784 18.35 -2.75 -9.72
C ARG A 784 19.03 -2.01 -10.90
N PRO A 785 18.67 -2.31 -12.16
CA PRO A 785 19.14 -1.54 -13.32
C PRO A 785 18.71 -0.06 -13.26
N SER A 786 19.45 0.83 -13.94
CA SER A 786 19.11 2.26 -14.02
C SER A 786 17.84 2.53 -14.83
N ALA A 787 17.57 1.66 -15.81
CA ALA A 787 16.28 1.42 -16.44
C ALA A 787 16.28 0.04 -17.14
N ALA A 788 15.10 -0.57 -17.32
CA ALA A 788 14.91 -1.80 -18.09
C ALA A 788 13.95 -1.57 -19.27
N ILE A 789 14.35 -1.95 -20.48
CA ILE A 789 13.61 -1.69 -21.72
C ILE A 789 13.25 -3.03 -22.39
N PHE A 790 11.98 -3.39 -22.40
CA PHE A 790 11.46 -4.59 -23.08
C PHE A 790 10.84 -4.20 -24.42
N LEU A 791 11.23 -4.90 -25.49
CA LEU A 791 10.71 -4.71 -26.84
C LEU A 791 10.28 -6.07 -27.42
N LEU A 792 8.97 -6.24 -27.64
CA LEU A 792 8.37 -7.53 -28.00
C LEU A 792 7.80 -7.49 -29.42
N ASP A 793 8.54 -8.09 -30.35
CA ASP A 793 8.19 -8.24 -31.77
C ASP A 793 7.56 -9.62 -32.02
N CYS A 794 6.36 -9.80 -31.46
CA CYS A 794 5.68 -11.09 -31.40
C CYS A 794 4.63 -11.26 -32.48
N TYR A 795 4.84 -12.24 -33.38
CA TYR A 795 3.83 -12.69 -34.33
C TYR A 795 2.95 -13.78 -33.70
N ARG A 796 1.62 -13.64 -33.74
CA ARG A 796 0.71 -14.64 -33.15
C ARG A 796 0.67 -15.91 -33.99
N ASN A 797 0.77 -17.06 -33.33
CA ASN A 797 -0.02 -18.21 -33.77
C ASN A 797 -0.80 -18.81 -32.59
N SER A 798 -1.98 -19.35 -32.85
CA SER A 798 -2.94 -19.76 -31.81
C SER A 798 -2.69 -21.22 -31.42
N PHE A 799 -1.94 -21.43 -30.35
CA PHE A 799 -1.38 -22.75 -30.04
C PHE A 799 -2.18 -23.59 -29.05
N VAL A 800 -3.21 -23.00 -28.42
CA VAL A 800 -4.15 -23.70 -27.55
C VAL A 800 -5.53 -23.06 -27.66
N CYS A 801 -6.58 -23.90 -27.75
CA CYS A 801 -8.01 -23.54 -27.67
C CYS A 801 -8.49 -22.43 -28.63
N GLU A 802 -9.19 -22.85 -29.68
CA GLU A 802 -9.95 -22.03 -30.64
C GLU A 802 -11.10 -21.21 -30.01
N SER A 803 -11.24 -21.22 -28.68
CA SER A 803 -12.31 -20.60 -27.90
C SER A 803 -11.94 -19.26 -27.26
N SER A 804 -10.79 -18.67 -27.59
CA SER A 804 -10.33 -17.38 -27.02
C SER A 804 -10.30 -16.25 -28.06
N ASN A 805 -11.21 -15.28 -27.89
CA ASN A 805 -11.39 -14.13 -28.80
C ASN A 805 -10.25 -13.07 -28.73
N PHE A 806 -9.07 -13.43 -28.23
CA PHE A 806 -7.97 -12.50 -27.94
C PHE A 806 -6.81 -12.70 -28.93
N ASN A 807 -6.65 -11.77 -29.85
CA ASN A 807 -5.83 -11.94 -31.06
C ASN A 807 -4.40 -11.35 -30.95
N GLY A 808 -3.70 -11.52 -29.83
CA GLY A 808 -2.31 -11.03 -29.72
C GLY A 808 -1.68 -11.26 -28.35
N LEU A 809 -0.76 -10.36 -27.98
CA LEU A 809 -0.29 -10.22 -26.59
C LEU A 809 -1.19 -9.27 -25.78
N SER A 810 -1.17 -9.47 -24.47
CA SER A 810 -1.78 -8.62 -23.45
C SER A 810 -0.92 -7.38 -23.19
N SER A 811 -1.49 -6.38 -22.51
CA SER A 811 -0.69 -5.33 -21.86
C SER A 811 0.04 -5.92 -20.64
N MET A 812 1.26 -5.46 -20.38
CA MET A 812 2.07 -5.86 -19.21
C MET A 812 2.13 -4.76 -18.17
N ARG A 813 2.38 -5.13 -16.91
CA ARG A 813 2.51 -4.17 -15.81
C ARG A 813 3.96 -3.67 -15.73
N PRO A 814 4.23 -2.37 -16.00
CA PRO A 814 5.56 -1.83 -15.78
C PRO A 814 5.85 -1.76 -14.29
N ILE A 815 7.09 -2.06 -13.92
CA ILE A 815 7.57 -2.09 -12.54
C ILE A 815 8.90 -1.35 -12.41
N GLY A 816 9.15 -0.78 -11.22
CA GLY A 816 10.36 0.02 -10.96
C GLY A 816 10.55 1.14 -11.99
N HIS A 817 11.68 1.12 -12.70
CA HIS A 817 12.00 2.03 -13.80
C HIS A 817 12.06 1.22 -15.13
N SER A 818 10.90 0.80 -15.65
CA SER A 818 10.83 0.01 -16.88
C SER A 818 10.07 0.69 -18.02
N PHE A 819 10.35 0.27 -19.24
CA PHE A 819 9.63 0.61 -20.46
C PHE A 819 9.31 -0.67 -21.22
N ILE A 820 8.10 -0.81 -21.75
CA ILE A 820 7.64 -1.99 -22.49
C ILE A 820 7.02 -1.52 -23.80
N GLY A 821 7.59 -1.94 -24.94
CA GLY A 821 7.08 -1.67 -26.28
C GLY A 821 6.66 -2.96 -26.99
N PHE A 822 5.56 -2.90 -27.74
CA PHE A 822 4.96 -4.03 -28.45
C PHE A 822 4.72 -3.67 -29.92
N ALA A 823 5.02 -4.59 -30.84
CA ALA A 823 4.89 -4.37 -32.29
C ALA A 823 3.48 -4.01 -32.79
N MET A 824 2.43 -4.28 -32.03
CA MET A 824 1.03 -4.03 -32.39
C MET A 824 0.15 -3.92 -31.12
N THR A 825 -0.91 -3.10 -31.17
CA THR A 825 -1.90 -2.89 -30.09
C THR A 825 -2.34 -4.19 -29.43
N ALA A 826 -2.48 -4.19 -28.09
CA ALA A 826 -2.89 -5.36 -27.31
C ALA A 826 -4.11 -6.09 -27.90
N ASN A 827 -4.04 -7.42 -27.94
CA ASN A 827 -5.02 -8.31 -28.57
C ASN A 827 -5.18 -8.16 -30.11
N LYS A 828 -4.22 -7.57 -30.83
CA LYS A 828 -4.10 -7.66 -32.31
C LYS A 828 -2.76 -8.28 -32.75
N VAL A 829 -2.73 -8.80 -33.98
CA VAL A 829 -1.57 -9.48 -34.60
C VAL A 829 -0.74 -8.49 -35.42
N ALA A 830 0.59 -8.55 -35.29
CA ALA A 830 1.53 -7.79 -36.13
C ALA A 830 1.68 -8.41 -37.53
N LEU A 831 1.99 -7.61 -38.55
CA LEU A 831 2.35 -8.07 -39.88
C LEU A 831 3.82 -8.50 -39.93
N ASP A 832 4.08 -9.70 -40.45
CA ASP A 832 5.44 -10.26 -40.64
C ASP A 832 6.24 -9.52 -41.73
N LYS A 833 5.59 -8.75 -42.60
CA LYS A 833 6.21 -8.17 -43.81
C LYS A 833 6.14 -6.65 -43.85
N SER A 834 7.31 -6.02 -43.86
CA SER A 834 7.49 -4.68 -44.46
C SER A 834 7.48 -4.77 -45.99
N LYS A 835 7.17 -3.67 -46.69
CA LYS A 835 6.99 -3.68 -48.15
C LYS A 835 8.30 -3.91 -48.95
N ASN A 836 9.46 -3.68 -48.33
CA ASN A 836 10.76 -3.62 -49.01
C ASN A 836 11.93 -4.34 -48.26
N GLY A 837 11.68 -5.03 -47.13
CA GLY A 837 12.72 -5.25 -46.10
C GLY A 837 13.29 -6.67 -45.92
N ARG A 838 14.47 -6.70 -45.29
CA ARG A 838 15.16 -7.87 -44.68
C ARG A 838 14.60 -8.22 -43.28
N ASN A 839 13.74 -7.37 -42.73
CA ASN A 839 13.31 -7.34 -41.34
C ASN A 839 11.78 -7.23 -41.24
N SER A 840 11.22 -7.60 -40.08
CA SER A 840 9.81 -7.39 -39.73
C SER A 840 9.41 -5.93 -39.88
N LEU A 841 8.10 -5.63 -39.97
CA LEU A 841 7.66 -4.23 -40.03
C LEU A 841 8.02 -3.43 -38.77
N PHE A 842 7.96 -4.04 -37.57
CA PHE A 842 8.32 -3.33 -36.34
C PHE A 842 9.82 -3.08 -36.27
N THR A 843 10.62 -4.11 -36.55
CA THR A 843 12.07 -4.01 -36.45
C THR A 843 12.66 -3.16 -37.59
N SER A 844 12.09 -3.15 -38.80
CA SER A 844 12.55 -2.27 -39.88
C SER A 844 12.37 -0.77 -39.57
N HIS A 845 11.33 -0.39 -38.82
CA HIS A 845 11.15 0.98 -38.32
C HIS A 845 11.95 1.25 -37.05
N LEU A 846 12.08 0.27 -36.14
CA LEU A 846 12.95 0.38 -34.97
C LEU A 846 14.42 0.63 -35.36
N LEU A 847 14.92 -0.08 -36.38
CA LEU A 847 16.26 0.09 -36.94
C LEU A 847 16.50 1.48 -37.57
N GLN A 848 15.47 2.27 -37.87
CA GLN A 848 15.64 3.66 -38.33
C GLN A 848 15.84 4.65 -37.17
N HIS A 849 15.43 4.28 -35.95
CA HIS A 849 15.36 5.21 -34.81
C HIS A 849 16.20 4.81 -33.59
N ILE A 850 16.54 3.53 -33.40
CA ILE A 850 17.17 3.00 -32.16
C ILE A 850 18.54 3.65 -31.82
N ASP A 851 19.29 4.13 -32.81
CA ASP A 851 20.61 4.75 -32.65
C ASP A 851 20.60 6.28 -32.71
N GLN A 852 19.43 6.92 -32.84
CA GLN A 852 19.37 8.36 -33.05
C GLN A 852 19.93 9.11 -31.83
N PRO A 853 20.98 9.95 -32.01
CA PRO A 853 21.68 10.56 -30.90
C PRO A 853 20.77 11.56 -30.17
N ASN A 854 20.70 11.41 -28.84
CA ASN A 854 19.89 12.22 -27.94
C ASN A 854 18.36 12.08 -28.12
N PHE A 855 17.89 11.01 -28.76
CA PHE A 855 16.47 10.61 -28.69
C PHE A 855 16.23 9.69 -27.50
N THR A 856 15.18 9.95 -26.72
CA THR A 856 14.75 9.03 -25.67
C THR A 856 14.02 7.81 -26.24
N ILE A 857 13.97 6.71 -25.50
CA ILE A 857 13.18 5.53 -25.88
C ILE A 857 11.70 5.84 -26.21
N GLY A 858 11.12 6.87 -25.59
CA GLY A 858 9.77 7.34 -25.90
C GLY A 858 9.65 8.03 -27.26
N GLU A 859 10.63 8.87 -27.62
CA GLU A 859 10.71 9.56 -28.92
C GLU A 859 11.08 8.59 -30.04
N ILE A 860 12.00 7.65 -29.80
CA ILE A 860 12.34 6.52 -30.69
C ILE A 860 11.06 5.76 -31.05
N MET A 861 10.31 5.29 -30.04
CA MET A 861 9.07 4.54 -30.26
C MET A 861 7.95 5.37 -30.89
N TYR A 862 7.93 6.70 -30.71
CA TYR A 862 7.01 7.58 -31.44
C TYR A 862 7.34 7.65 -32.93
N GLY A 863 8.62 7.70 -33.30
CA GLY A 863 9.07 7.55 -34.69
C GLY A 863 8.59 6.23 -35.30
N VAL A 864 8.83 5.12 -34.60
CA VAL A 864 8.40 3.76 -35.01
C VAL A 864 6.88 3.69 -35.22
N CYS A 865 6.07 4.21 -34.28
CA CYS A 865 4.61 4.27 -34.44
C CYS A 865 4.21 5.01 -35.72
N ASN A 866 4.77 6.19 -35.97
CA ASN A 866 4.40 7.01 -37.13
C ASN A 866 4.84 6.38 -38.46
N GLY A 867 6.04 5.79 -38.52
CA GLY A 867 6.53 5.08 -39.71
C GLY A 867 5.63 3.91 -40.08
N MET A 868 5.26 3.09 -39.09
CA MET A 868 4.40 1.92 -39.31
C MET A 868 2.95 2.29 -39.65
N MET A 869 2.36 3.31 -39.01
CA MET A 869 1.02 3.79 -39.37
C MET A 869 1.00 4.34 -40.80
N ASN A 870 2.02 5.08 -41.22
CA ASN A 870 2.14 5.57 -42.60
C ASN A 870 2.32 4.43 -43.61
N GLU A 871 3.15 3.41 -43.32
CA GLU A 871 3.34 2.28 -44.23
C GLU A 871 2.09 1.40 -44.34
N THR A 872 1.32 1.25 -43.26
CA THR A 872 0.14 0.37 -43.19
C THR A 872 -1.21 1.07 -43.36
N ASN A 873 -1.24 2.35 -43.76
CA ASN A 873 -2.48 3.14 -43.82
C ASN A 873 -3.28 3.15 -42.49
N ASN A 874 -2.58 3.06 -41.36
CA ASN A 874 -3.07 2.91 -39.98
C ASN A 874 -3.54 1.50 -39.56
N ASP A 875 -3.37 0.45 -40.39
CA ASP A 875 -3.78 -0.91 -40.00
C ASP A 875 -2.95 -1.50 -38.84
N GLN A 876 -1.67 -1.13 -38.70
CA GLN A 876 -0.82 -1.53 -37.58
C GLN A 876 -0.25 -0.33 -36.82
N CYS A 877 -0.49 -0.31 -35.50
CA CYS A 877 0.04 0.68 -34.58
C CYS A 877 0.68 -0.02 -33.36
N PRO A 878 2.00 0.14 -33.14
CA PRO A 878 2.67 -0.29 -31.91
C PRO A 878 2.10 0.43 -30.68
N PHE A 879 2.11 -0.24 -29.52
CA PHE A 879 1.78 0.39 -28.24
C PHE A 879 2.92 0.26 -27.23
N ARG A 880 2.89 1.11 -26.20
CA ARG A 880 3.91 1.17 -25.15
C ARG A 880 3.29 1.38 -23.77
N VAL A 881 3.97 0.88 -22.75
CA VAL A 881 3.63 1.05 -21.32
C VAL A 881 4.93 1.36 -20.57
N SER A 882 4.92 2.29 -19.61
CA SER A 882 6.14 2.82 -19.00
C SER A 882 5.98 3.12 -17.50
N SER A 883 7.06 2.99 -16.75
CA SER A 883 7.25 3.53 -15.40
C SER A 883 8.56 4.32 -15.26
N LEU A 884 9.16 4.76 -16.38
CA LEU A 884 10.40 5.55 -16.38
C LEU A 884 10.19 6.94 -15.75
N ARG A 885 10.75 7.17 -14.56
CA ARG A 885 10.76 8.49 -13.88
C ARG A 885 11.84 9.47 -14.34
N ARG A 886 12.51 9.18 -15.45
CA ARG A 886 13.54 10.03 -16.08
C ARG A 886 13.66 9.71 -17.56
N LYS A 887 14.15 10.67 -18.33
CA LYS A 887 14.54 10.45 -19.73
C LYS A 887 15.63 9.37 -19.80
N VAL A 888 15.45 8.40 -20.70
CA VAL A 888 16.42 7.32 -20.96
C VAL A 888 16.80 7.36 -22.43
N TYR A 889 18.08 7.59 -22.70
CA TYR A 889 18.69 7.71 -24.02
C TYR A 889 19.47 6.43 -24.32
N LEU A 890 19.30 5.86 -25.52
CA LEU A 890 20.10 4.70 -25.94
C LEU A 890 21.46 5.14 -26.47
N ASN A 891 21.44 6.12 -27.37
CA ASN A 891 22.62 6.83 -27.85
C ASN A 891 22.57 8.28 -27.32
N GLN A 892 23.57 8.69 -26.54
CA GLN A 892 23.67 10.04 -25.99
C GLN A 892 25.00 10.64 -26.42
N GLN A 893 24.95 11.67 -27.27
CA GLN A 893 26.11 12.29 -27.90
C GLN A 893 25.91 13.80 -27.85
N PHE A 894 26.48 14.46 -26.83
CA PHE A 894 26.42 15.91 -26.72
C PHE A 894 27.23 16.57 -27.86
N PRO A 895 26.61 17.34 -28.77
CA PRO A 895 27.36 18.17 -29.71
C PRO A 895 27.99 19.33 -28.94
N ILE A 896 29.22 19.70 -29.30
CA ILE A 896 29.84 20.92 -28.76
C ILE A 896 29.11 22.14 -29.36
N GLY A 897 28.24 22.76 -28.57
CA GLY A 897 27.82 24.15 -28.79
C GLY A 897 26.81 24.43 -29.90
N GLN A 898 25.80 23.58 -30.11
CA GLN A 898 24.56 23.98 -30.79
C GLN A 898 23.36 23.08 -30.43
N SER A 899 22.14 23.49 -30.80
CA SER A 899 20.88 22.99 -30.19
C SER A 899 19.73 22.82 -31.20
N ILE A 900 18.82 21.86 -30.92
CA ILE A 900 17.41 21.79 -31.40
C ILE A 900 17.29 21.33 -32.89
N PRO A 901 16.18 20.68 -33.37
CA PRO A 901 14.81 20.44 -32.83
C PRO A 901 14.41 18.94 -32.76
N LEU A 902 13.18 18.45 -32.50
CA LEU A 902 11.91 18.76 -31.77
C LEU A 902 11.16 17.38 -31.76
N ASN A 903 10.35 16.92 -30.82
CA ASN A 903 9.09 17.47 -30.28
C ASN A 903 8.53 16.41 -29.27
N HIS A 904 7.81 16.70 -28.19
CA HIS A 904 7.21 17.94 -27.69
C HIS A 904 7.40 17.94 -26.15
N PHE A 905 7.82 19.00 -25.47
CA PHE A 905 8.15 20.35 -25.92
C PHE A 905 9.68 20.57 -25.89
N ASN A 906 10.13 21.63 -26.55
CA ASN A 906 11.49 22.14 -26.45
C ASN A 906 11.52 23.31 -25.46
N ILE A 907 12.66 23.55 -24.81
CA ILE A 907 12.90 24.76 -24.01
C ILE A 907 12.64 26.02 -24.87
N ASN A 908 12.93 25.98 -26.17
CA ASN A 908 12.62 27.05 -27.11
C ASN A 908 11.27 26.90 -27.87
N THR A 909 10.37 25.97 -27.50
CA THR A 909 9.04 25.94 -28.15
C THR A 909 8.32 27.26 -27.90
N LYS A 910 7.84 27.84 -29.00
CA LYS A 910 6.99 29.02 -29.03
C LYS A 910 5.59 28.62 -29.47
N TRP A 911 4.64 29.51 -29.21
CA TRP A 911 3.32 29.47 -29.81
C TRP A 911 3.18 30.70 -30.70
N ARG A 912 2.42 30.58 -31.79
CA ARG A 912 2.13 31.71 -32.67
C ARG A 912 1.43 32.79 -31.84
N ARG A 913 1.96 34.02 -31.84
CA ARG A 913 1.49 35.12 -30.96
C ARG A 913 0.02 35.51 -31.14
N HIS A 914 -0.58 35.17 -32.28
CA HIS A 914 -1.99 35.41 -32.58
C HIS A 914 -2.79 34.11 -32.42
N GLY A 915 -3.73 34.10 -31.47
CA GLY A 915 -4.66 33.02 -31.23
C GLY A 915 -5.82 33.00 -32.23
N ILE A 916 -6.53 31.87 -32.26
CA ILE A 916 -7.77 31.69 -33.01
C ILE A 916 -8.89 31.47 -32.00
N THR A 917 -9.95 32.29 -32.06
CA THR A 917 -11.16 32.09 -31.25
C THR A 917 -11.81 30.76 -31.63
N MET A 918 -11.86 29.82 -30.68
CA MET A 918 -12.47 28.49 -30.87
C MET A 918 -13.91 28.42 -30.38
N ALA A 919 -14.27 29.25 -29.39
CA ALA A 919 -15.60 29.31 -28.78
C ALA A 919 -15.83 30.70 -28.17
N GLY A 920 -17.10 31.13 -28.08
CA GLY A 920 -17.48 32.46 -27.61
C GLY A 920 -16.99 33.60 -28.53
N GLY A 921 -16.71 34.77 -27.94
CA GLY A 921 -16.24 35.96 -28.65
C GLY A 921 -17.32 36.74 -29.40
N ASN A 922 -18.59 36.33 -29.32
CA ASN A 922 -19.74 37.03 -29.91
C ASN A 922 -20.43 37.96 -28.88
N GLY A 923 -19.63 38.64 -28.06
CA GLY A 923 -20.08 39.38 -26.88
C GLY A 923 -20.55 38.49 -25.72
N TYR A 924 -20.88 39.13 -24.61
CA TYR A 924 -21.45 38.50 -23.42
C TYR A 924 -22.91 38.10 -23.65
N GLY A 925 -23.28 36.88 -23.28
CA GLY A 925 -24.67 36.45 -23.28
C GLY A 925 -24.85 34.95 -23.12
N ASN A 926 -26.11 34.50 -23.20
CA ASN A 926 -26.53 33.11 -22.96
C ASN A 926 -26.89 32.33 -24.24
N GLN A 927 -26.72 32.92 -25.43
CA GLN A 927 -26.91 32.20 -26.69
C GLN A 927 -25.88 31.07 -26.85
N LEU A 928 -26.12 30.12 -27.76
CA LEU A 928 -25.24 28.97 -27.96
C LEU A 928 -23.91 29.32 -28.66
N ASN A 929 -23.79 30.50 -29.27
CA ASN A 929 -22.55 31.07 -29.80
C ASN A 929 -21.87 32.05 -28.83
N GLN A 930 -22.45 32.28 -27.65
CA GLN A 930 -21.96 33.21 -26.62
C GLN A 930 -21.52 32.47 -25.36
N LEU A 931 -20.70 33.16 -24.57
CA LEU A 931 -20.28 32.77 -23.22
C LEU A 931 -20.46 33.98 -22.30
N SER A 932 -20.38 33.78 -20.99
CA SER A 932 -20.45 34.85 -19.99
C SER A 932 -19.50 34.55 -18.83
N GLN A 933 -18.34 35.21 -18.84
CA GLN A 933 -17.22 34.99 -17.92
C GLN A 933 -16.79 33.52 -17.78
N PRO A 934 -16.46 32.81 -18.89
CA PRO A 934 -16.02 31.42 -18.82
C PRO A 934 -14.77 31.28 -17.94
N ARG A 935 -14.65 30.15 -17.22
CA ARG A 935 -13.55 29.89 -16.28
C ARG A 935 -12.72 28.65 -16.63
N GLY A 936 -13.23 27.47 -16.34
CA GLY A 936 -12.54 26.20 -16.57
C GLY A 936 -12.71 25.68 -18.00
N ILE A 937 -11.76 24.84 -18.40
CA ILE A 937 -11.68 24.28 -19.75
C ILE A 937 -11.05 22.88 -19.71
N TYR A 938 -11.63 21.96 -20.47
CA TYR A 938 -11.04 20.64 -20.72
C TYR A 938 -11.15 20.30 -22.21
N VAL A 939 -10.03 19.93 -22.83
CA VAL A 939 -9.99 19.44 -24.20
C VAL A 939 -9.99 17.91 -24.16
N ASP A 940 -10.97 17.30 -24.83
CA ASP A 940 -11.07 15.86 -25.02
C ASP A 940 -10.60 15.49 -26.43
N ASP A 941 -9.36 15.01 -26.51
CA ASP A 941 -8.64 14.73 -27.75
C ASP A 941 -9.31 13.66 -28.62
N ASP A 942 -9.92 12.65 -28.01
CA ASP A 942 -10.59 11.52 -28.70
C ASP A 942 -11.66 11.99 -29.69
N HIS A 943 -12.21 13.19 -29.47
CA HIS A 943 -13.33 13.77 -30.22
C HIS A 943 -13.10 15.22 -30.66
N GLN A 944 -11.87 15.76 -30.57
CA GLN A 944 -11.55 17.17 -30.84
C GLN A 944 -12.55 18.16 -30.21
N THR A 945 -12.89 17.91 -28.94
CA THR A 945 -14.06 18.50 -28.28
C THR A 945 -13.65 19.26 -27.04
N VAL A 946 -14.13 20.50 -26.89
CA VAL A 946 -13.81 21.39 -25.77
C VAL A 946 -15.00 21.53 -24.84
N TYR A 947 -14.82 21.21 -23.57
CA TYR A 947 -15.79 21.48 -22.49
C TYR A 947 -15.41 22.78 -21.79
N ILE A 948 -16.40 23.65 -21.53
CA ILE A 948 -16.19 25.00 -21.00
C ILE A 948 -17.15 25.23 -19.83
N ALA A 949 -16.62 25.67 -18.69
CA ALA A 949 -17.43 26.12 -17.56
C ALA A 949 -17.88 27.59 -17.78
N ASP A 950 -19.14 27.76 -18.16
CA ASP A 950 -19.74 29.04 -18.57
C ASP A 950 -20.40 29.71 -17.33
N TRP A 951 -19.55 30.30 -16.49
CA TRP A 951 -19.79 30.58 -15.07
C TRP A 951 -21.06 31.39 -14.77
N LEU A 952 -21.26 32.54 -15.43
CA LEU A 952 -22.46 33.38 -15.24
C LEU A 952 -23.72 32.80 -15.91
N ASN A 953 -23.57 31.90 -16.88
CA ASN A 953 -24.69 31.22 -17.53
C ASN A 953 -25.07 29.89 -16.85
N HIS A 954 -24.37 29.52 -15.77
CA HIS A 954 -24.67 28.38 -14.90
C HIS A 954 -24.80 27.04 -15.65
N ARG A 955 -23.86 26.81 -16.57
CA ARG A 955 -23.90 25.67 -17.50
C ARG A 955 -22.49 25.22 -17.89
N ILE A 956 -22.37 23.96 -18.29
CA ILE A 956 -21.23 23.49 -19.09
C ILE A 956 -21.66 23.47 -20.55
N VAL A 957 -20.88 24.13 -21.40
CA VAL A 957 -21.07 24.13 -22.86
C VAL A 957 -19.98 23.29 -23.51
N VAL A 958 -20.36 22.45 -24.45
CA VAL A 958 -19.44 21.69 -25.30
C VAL A 958 -19.31 22.35 -26.67
N TRP A 959 -18.09 22.50 -27.17
CA TRP A 959 -17.77 23.01 -28.51
C TRP A 959 -16.96 21.98 -29.27
N LYS A 960 -17.43 21.57 -30.45
CA LYS A 960 -16.67 20.71 -31.37
C LYS A 960 -15.78 21.57 -32.27
N TYR A 961 -14.64 21.02 -32.70
CA TYR A 961 -13.74 21.72 -33.63
C TYR A 961 -14.50 22.27 -34.87
N ARG A 962 -14.29 23.56 -35.17
CA ARG A 962 -14.97 24.37 -36.21
C ARG A 962 -16.48 24.62 -36.02
N ALA A 963 -17.10 24.25 -34.91
CA ALA A 963 -18.50 24.58 -34.64
C ALA A 963 -18.69 26.08 -34.37
N LYS A 964 -19.66 26.73 -35.04
CA LYS A 964 -19.99 28.16 -34.84
C LYS A 964 -20.75 28.44 -33.53
N SER A 965 -21.27 27.40 -32.90
CA SER A 965 -22.02 27.43 -31.65
C SER A 965 -21.79 26.12 -30.89
N GLY A 966 -21.78 26.19 -29.56
CA GLY A 966 -21.72 25.01 -28.70
C GLY A 966 -23.10 24.39 -28.43
N GLN A 967 -23.11 23.41 -27.55
CA GLN A 967 -24.29 22.72 -27.03
C GLN A 967 -24.20 22.65 -25.50
N VAL A 968 -25.30 22.87 -24.78
CA VAL A 968 -25.32 22.68 -23.32
C VAL A 968 -25.31 21.18 -23.01
N VAL A 969 -24.42 20.77 -22.09
CA VAL A 969 -24.26 19.35 -21.67
C VAL A 969 -24.45 19.11 -20.17
N ALA A 970 -24.45 20.16 -19.36
CA ALA A 970 -24.82 20.14 -17.95
C ALA A 970 -25.31 21.52 -17.50
N GLY A 971 -26.25 21.56 -16.55
CA GLY A 971 -26.89 22.80 -16.08
C GLY A 971 -27.68 23.53 -17.17
N GLY A 972 -27.75 24.86 -17.08
CA GLY A 972 -28.48 25.72 -18.03
C GLY A 972 -29.99 25.88 -17.74
N ASN A 973 -30.57 25.09 -16.83
CA ASN A 973 -31.98 25.19 -16.41
C ASN A 973 -32.22 26.28 -15.35
N GLY A 974 -31.58 27.44 -15.52
CA GLY A 974 -31.48 28.51 -14.52
C GLY A 974 -30.50 28.20 -13.38
N TYR A 975 -30.31 29.15 -12.46
CA TYR A 975 -29.52 28.94 -11.25
C TYR A 975 -30.30 28.17 -10.18
N GLY A 976 -29.57 27.40 -9.37
CA GLY A 976 -30.10 26.72 -8.19
C GLY A 976 -29.36 25.42 -7.88
N ASN A 977 -29.82 24.72 -6.86
CA ASN A 977 -29.19 23.51 -6.30
C ASN A 977 -29.88 22.20 -6.71
N ARG A 978 -30.89 22.24 -7.60
CA ARG A 978 -31.50 21.01 -8.14
C ARG A 978 -30.48 20.16 -8.89
N SER A 979 -30.82 18.90 -9.17
CA SER A 979 -29.95 17.98 -9.92
C SER A 979 -29.87 18.32 -11.42
N ASP A 980 -30.86 19.04 -11.98
CA ASP A 980 -30.83 19.57 -13.35
C ASP A 980 -30.16 20.95 -13.46
N GLN A 981 -29.69 21.51 -12.34
CA GLN A 981 -29.13 22.87 -12.26
C GLN A 981 -27.67 22.87 -11.81
N LEU A 982 -26.99 23.96 -12.13
CA LEU A 982 -25.70 24.36 -11.57
C LEU A 982 -25.85 25.78 -11.02
N TYR A 983 -24.90 26.22 -10.21
CA TYR A 983 -24.77 27.60 -9.76
C TYR A 983 -23.28 27.98 -9.72
N PHE A 984 -22.91 28.97 -10.54
CA PHE A 984 -21.54 29.45 -10.66
C PHE A 984 -20.47 28.34 -10.91
N PRO A 985 -20.65 27.44 -11.90
CA PRO A 985 -19.70 26.35 -12.12
C PRO A 985 -18.32 26.90 -12.56
N THR A 986 -17.27 26.55 -11.83
CA THR A 986 -15.93 27.12 -12.06
C THR A 986 -15.06 26.27 -12.97
N ASP A 987 -15.18 24.94 -12.92
CA ASP A 987 -14.29 24.01 -13.62
C ASP A 987 -14.98 22.69 -13.99
N VAL A 988 -14.43 21.98 -14.99
CA VAL A 988 -14.97 20.73 -15.52
C VAL A 988 -13.87 19.83 -16.11
N ILE A 989 -13.93 18.53 -15.83
CA ILE A 989 -13.04 17.51 -16.40
C ILE A 989 -13.82 16.29 -16.90
N VAL A 990 -13.23 15.46 -17.77
CA VAL A 990 -13.85 14.23 -18.28
C VAL A 990 -13.34 12.99 -17.52
N ASP A 991 -14.24 12.32 -16.81
CA ASP A 991 -14.05 10.97 -16.27
C ASP A 991 -14.32 9.97 -17.41
N LYS A 992 -13.25 9.60 -18.13
CA LYS A 992 -13.34 8.65 -19.26
C LYS A 992 -13.73 7.24 -18.81
N LYS A 993 -13.41 6.85 -17.57
CA LYS A 993 -13.68 5.51 -17.00
C LYS A 993 -15.18 5.27 -16.79
N ASN A 994 -15.88 6.28 -16.27
CA ASN A 994 -17.33 6.24 -16.05
C ASN A 994 -18.13 6.97 -17.16
N ASN A 995 -17.46 7.44 -18.21
CA ASN A 995 -18.01 8.22 -19.32
C ASN A 995 -18.88 9.41 -18.86
N SER A 996 -18.35 10.19 -17.92
CA SER A 996 -19.05 11.31 -17.27
C SER A 996 -18.20 12.58 -17.26
N LEU A 997 -18.84 13.73 -17.07
CA LEU A 997 -18.18 14.97 -16.67
C LEU A 997 -18.13 15.04 -15.14
N ILE A 998 -17.04 15.55 -14.58
CA ILE A 998 -16.96 15.96 -13.17
C ILE A 998 -16.87 17.49 -13.16
N ILE A 999 -17.70 18.15 -12.36
CA ILE A 999 -17.92 19.60 -12.42
C ILE A 999 -17.83 20.22 -11.01
N CYS A 1000 -17.03 21.27 -10.87
CA CYS A 1000 -17.06 22.15 -9.69
C CYS A 1000 -18.32 23.02 -9.75
N ASP A 1001 -19.31 22.72 -8.91
CA ASP A 1001 -20.56 23.48 -8.81
C ASP A 1001 -20.48 24.45 -7.61
N GLN A 1002 -19.54 25.40 -7.72
CA GLN A 1002 -18.98 26.18 -6.62
C GLN A 1002 -20.03 26.98 -5.82
N GLY A 1003 -21.01 27.60 -6.49
CA GLY A 1003 -22.09 28.33 -5.82
C GLY A 1003 -23.00 27.44 -4.98
N ASN A 1004 -23.07 26.13 -5.29
CA ASN A 1004 -23.78 25.12 -4.51
C ASN A 1004 -22.87 24.34 -3.55
N ARG A 1005 -21.59 24.74 -3.42
CA ARG A 1005 -20.56 24.11 -2.57
C ARG A 1005 -20.43 22.59 -2.73
N ARG A 1006 -20.49 22.11 -3.98
CA ARG A 1006 -20.50 20.67 -4.29
C ARG A 1006 -19.75 20.34 -5.58
N VAL A 1007 -19.25 19.11 -5.68
CA VAL A 1007 -18.78 18.53 -6.95
C VAL A 1007 -19.83 17.56 -7.47
N VAL A 1008 -20.22 17.69 -8.74
CA VAL A 1008 -21.22 16.83 -9.38
C VAL A 1008 -20.64 15.99 -10.51
N ARG A 1009 -21.13 14.76 -10.64
CA ARG A 1009 -20.90 13.86 -11.78
C ARG A 1009 -22.09 13.91 -12.73
N TRP A 1010 -21.85 14.09 -14.03
CA TRP A 1010 -22.89 14.20 -15.06
C TRP A 1010 -22.61 13.22 -16.21
N SER A 1011 -23.49 12.24 -16.46
CA SER A 1011 -23.25 11.24 -17.52
C SER A 1011 -23.33 11.85 -18.92
N ARG A 1012 -22.33 11.54 -19.77
CA ARG A 1012 -22.25 12.00 -21.16
C ARG A 1012 -23.27 11.30 -22.08
N GLN A 1013 -23.95 10.26 -21.60
CA GLN A 1013 -24.95 9.48 -22.35
C GLN A 1013 -26.37 10.07 -22.21
N ASN A 1014 -26.52 11.36 -22.53
CA ASN A 1014 -27.79 12.10 -22.49
C ASN A 1014 -28.48 12.18 -21.11
N SER A 1015 -27.72 12.32 -20.02
CA SER A 1015 -28.34 12.65 -18.72
C SER A 1015 -28.77 14.11 -18.67
N THR A 1016 -30.00 14.36 -18.20
CA THR A 1016 -30.51 15.70 -17.89
C THR A 1016 -30.22 16.14 -16.45
N ILE A 1017 -29.61 15.27 -15.64
CA ILE A 1017 -29.30 15.50 -14.22
C ILE A 1017 -27.87 15.10 -13.86
N GLY A 1018 -27.30 15.81 -12.87
CA GLY A 1018 -26.05 15.48 -12.19
C GLY A 1018 -26.27 14.83 -10.82
N GLU A 1019 -25.39 13.91 -10.47
CA GLU A 1019 -25.26 13.28 -9.16
C GLU A 1019 -24.28 14.09 -8.31
N THR A 1020 -24.61 14.41 -7.05
CA THR A 1020 -23.65 15.05 -6.12
C THR A 1020 -22.70 13.98 -5.57
N ILE A 1021 -21.39 14.13 -5.84
CA ILE A 1021 -20.37 13.16 -5.41
C ILE A 1021 -19.51 13.68 -4.25
N ILE A 1022 -19.44 15.00 -4.03
CA ILE A 1022 -18.79 15.64 -2.86
C ILE A 1022 -19.66 16.84 -2.45
N SER A 1023 -19.93 17.03 -1.16
CA SER A 1023 -20.65 18.18 -0.59
C SER A 1023 -19.74 19.06 0.28
N ASP A 1024 -20.26 20.22 0.70
CA ASP A 1024 -19.68 21.12 1.71
C ASP A 1024 -18.27 21.68 1.40
N ILE A 1025 -17.90 21.62 0.12
CA ILE A 1025 -16.61 22.04 -0.43
C ILE A 1025 -16.76 23.30 -1.28
N ASP A 1026 -15.95 24.33 -1.03
CA ASP A 1026 -15.91 25.52 -1.91
C ASP A 1026 -15.01 25.25 -3.12
N CYS A 1027 -15.43 24.29 -3.95
CA CYS A 1027 -14.63 23.69 -4.99
C CYS A 1027 -14.31 24.68 -6.12
N TYR A 1028 -13.02 24.97 -6.36
CA TYR A 1028 -12.62 25.90 -7.41
C TYR A 1028 -12.11 25.20 -8.68
N GLY A 1029 -11.14 24.30 -8.56
CA GLY A 1029 -10.52 23.57 -9.68
C GLY A 1029 -10.47 22.07 -9.44
N LEU A 1030 -10.48 21.31 -10.53
CA LEU A 1030 -10.48 19.84 -10.54
C LEU A 1030 -9.25 19.30 -11.27
N THR A 1031 -8.75 18.16 -10.80
CA THR A 1031 -7.97 17.26 -11.65
C THR A 1031 -8.13 15.82 -11.19
N MET A 1032 -7.83 14.86 -12.07
CA MET A 1032 -7.97 13.43 -11.80
C MET A 1032 -6.74 12.71 -12.34
N ASP A 1033 -6.11 11.86 -11.51
CA ASP A 1033 -4.93 11.12 -11.95
C ASP A 1033 -5.29 9.81 -12.69
N LYS A 1034 -4.27 9.16 -13.25
CA LYS A 1034 -4.40 7.93 -14.06
C LYS A 1034 -5.04 6.72 -13.35
N ASN A 1035 -5.17 6.74 -12.02
CA ASN A 1035 -5.88 5.71 -11.26
C ASN A 1035 -7.39 5.98 -11.18
N GLY A 1036 -7.80 7.25 -11.30
CA GLY A 1036 -9.15 7.74 -11.02
C GLY A 1036 -9.29 8.45 -9.66
N ASP A 1037 -8.18 8.73 -8.96
CA ASP A 1037 -8.22 9.57 -7.75
C ASP A 1037 -8.59 11.01 -8.15
N LEU A 1038 -9.62 11.58 -7.50
CA LEU A 1038 -10.13 12.92 -7.76
C LEU A 1038 -9.52 13.92 -6.77
N TYR A 1039 -8.97 15.00 -7.30
CA TYR A 1039 -8.37 16.09 -6.55
C TYR A 1039 -9.22 17.36 -6.71
N VAL A 1040 -9.42 18.10 -5.61
CA VAL A 1040 -10.24 19.33 -5.58
C VAL A 1040 -9.60 20.37 -4.67
N SER A 1041 -9.52 21.61 -5.13
CA SER A 1041 -9.16 22.77 -4.29
C SER A 1041 -10.39 23.32 -3.57
N ASP A 1042 -10.31 23.49 -2.24
CA ASP A 1042 -11.31 24.24 -1.46
C ASP A 1042 -10.78 25.67 -1.24
N TYR A 1043 -11.42 26.61 -1.93
CA TYR A 1043 -11.04 28.02 -1.97
C TYR A 1043 -11.12 28.68 -0.58
N MET A 1044 -12.15 28.36 0.20
CA MET A 1044 -12.41 28.94 1.52
C MET A 1044 -11.64 28.24 2.65
N LYS A 1045 -11.41 26.93 2.57
CA LYS A 1045 -10.59 26.19 3.56
C LYS A 1045 -9.08 26.37 3.32
N ASN A 1046 -8.65 26.88 2.17
CA ASN A 1046 -7.25 27.12 1.80
C ASN A 1046 -6.43 25.82 1.75
N GLU A 1047 -6.95 24.83 1.03
CA GLU A 1047 -6.36 23.49 0.94
C GLU A 1047 -6.73 22.78 -0.37
N VAL A 1048 -6.01 21.71 -0.68
CA VAL A 1048 -6.35 20.76 -1.74
C VAL A 1048 -6.56 19.39 -1.11
N ARG A 1049 -7.70 18.77 -1.42
CA ARG A 1049 -8.12 17.46 -0.94
C ARG A 1049 -8.12 16.44 -2.07
N ARG A 1050 -7.96 15.16 -1.71
CA ARG A 1050 -8.05 14.02 -2.62
C ARG A 1050 -9.04 12.98 -2.09
N TRP A 1051 -9.85 12.46 -3.00
CA TRP A 1051 -10.70 11.28 -2.81
C TRP A 1051 -10.17 10.14 -3.68
N LYS A 1052 -9.94 8.98 -3.08
CA LYS A 1052 -9.61 7.75 -3.80
C LYS A 1052 -10.88 7.04 -4.28
N GLN A 1053 -10.77 6.21 -5.32
CA GLN A 1053 -11.93 5.45 -5.80
C GLN A 1053 -12.32 4.26 -4.88
N GLU A 1054 -11.39 3.77 -4.05
CA GLU A 1054 -11.58 2.55 -3.23
C GLU A 1054 -11.68 2.81 -1.72
N GLU A 1055 -11.29 4.00 -1.25
CA GLU A 1055 -11.33 4.40 0.17
C GLU A 1055 -12.35 5.54 0.34
N LYS A 1056 -13.24 5.44 1.33
CA LYS A 1056 -14.18 6.52 1.69
C LYS A 1056 -13.53 7.68 2.45
N GLU A 1057 -12.21 7.68 2.56
CA GLU A 1057 -11.44 8.64 3.36
C GLU A 1057 -10.92 9.78 2.46
N GLU A 1058 -11.24 11.01 2.85
CA GLU A 1058 -10.68 12.21 2.25
C GLU A 1058 -9.32 12.55 2.87
N ILE A 1059 -8.35 12.96 2.04
CA ILE A 1059 -7.00 13.27 2.48
C ILE A 1059 -6.63 14.69 2.03
N ILE A 1060 -6.20 15.55 2.97
CA ILE A 1060 -5.59 16.84 2.65
C ILE A 1060 -4.19 16.58 2.10
N VAL A 1061 -3.91 17.10 0.91
CA VAL A 1061 -2.68 16.80 0.14
C VAL A 1061 -1.86 18.04 -0.21
N ALA A 1062 -2.42 19.25 -0.08
CA ALA A 1062 -1.70 20.52 -0.02
C ALA A 1062 -2.45 21.53 0.87
N GLY A 1063 -1.75 22.47 1.50
CA GLY A 1063 -2.34 23.43 2.45
C GLY A 1063 -2.71 22.79 3.79
N GLY A 1064 -3.92 23.08 4.30
CA GLY A 1064 -4.46 22.52 5.55
C GLY A 1064 -3.95 23.16 6.85
N ASN A 1065 -2.92 24.00 6.79
CA ASN A 1065 -2.33 24.69 7.94
C ASN A 1065 -2.87 26.13 8.13
N GLY A 1066 -4.12 26.37 7.72
CA GLY A 1066 -4.76 27.69 7.68
C GLY A 1066 -4.33 28.58 6.51
N LYS A 1067 -5.04 29.72 6.35
CA LYS A 1067 -4.75 30.77 5.36
C LYS A 1067 -3.44 31.48 5.69
N GLY A 1068 -2.51 31.54 4.74
CA GLY A 1068 -1.26 32.28 4.91
C GLY A 1068 -0.23 32.01 3.82
N ASN A 1069 0.95 32.64 3.94
CA ASN A 1069 1.99 32.63 2.91
C ASN A 1069 3.19 31.72 3.25
N HIS A 1070 3.17 30.99 4.36
CA HIS A 1070 4.20 29.98 4.64
C HIS A 1070 4.17 28.84 3.62
N LEU A 1071 5.26 28.06 3.54
CA LEU A 1071 5.42 27.01 2.52
C LEU A 1071 4.57 25.74 2.79
N ASN A 1072 3.92 25.64 3.93
CA ASN A 1072 2.93 24.62 4.28
C ASN A 1072 1.48 25.17 4.26
N GLN A 1073 1.30 26.43 3.85
CA GLN A 1073 0.00 27.11 3.78
C GLN A 1073 -0.35 27.46 2.33
N LEU A 1074 -1.63 27.74 2.11
CA LEU A 1074 -2.20 28.28 0.88
C LEU A 1074 -3.07 29.49 1.23
N ASN A 1075 -3.48 30.24 0.21
CA ASN A 1075 -4.28 31.44 0.32
C ASN A 1075 -5.16 31.57 -0.94
N CYS A 1076 -6.45 31.25 -0.81
CA CYS A 1076 -7.42 31.20 -1.92
C CYS A 1076 -6.95 30.33 -3.11
N PRO A 1077 -6.64 29.04 -2.91
CA PRO A 1077 -6.14 28.17 -3.98
C PRO A 1077 -7.20 27.99 -5.09
N THR A 1078 -6.77 28.11 -6.36
CA THR A 1078 -7.68 28.04 -7.52
C THR A 1078 -7.48 26.77 -8.34
N TYR A 1079 -6.76 26.81 -9.47
CA TYR A 1079 -6.54 25.60 -10.27
C TYR A 1079 -5.42 24.73 -9.72
N ILE A 1080 -5.47 23.45 -10.10
CA ILE A 1080 -4.57 22.39 -9.66
C ILE A 1080 -4.15 21.52 -10.84
N PHE A 1081 -2.92 21.01 -10.79
CA PHE A 1081 -2.41 20.02 -11.73
C PHE A 1081 -1.67 18.93 -10.95
N VAL A 1082 -1.81 17.66 -11.34
CA VAL A 1082 -1.13 16.52 -10.71
C VAL A 1082 -0.24 15.83 -11.74
N ASP A 1083 1.06 15.71 -11.43
CA ASP A 1083 2.03 15.02 -12.30
C ASP A 1083 2.04 13.50 -12.10
N GLU A 1084 2.76 12.79 -12.97
CA GLU A 1084 2.78 11.32 -12.98
C GLU A 1084 3.39 10.65 -11.73
N ASP A 1085 4.11 11.41 -10.89
CA ASP A 1085 4.63 10.99 -9.58
C ASP A 1085 3.65 11.26 -8.41
N HIS A 1086 2.47 11.81 -8.73
CA HIS A 1086 1.46 12.36 -7.83
C HIS A 1086 1.92 13.59 -7.04
N SER A 1087 2.76 14.43 -7.65
CA SER A 1087 3.07 15.75 -7.12
C SER A 1087 1.97 16.74 -7.51
N ILE A 1088 1.63 17.65 -6.61
CA ILE A 1088 0.49 18.56 -6.77
C ILE A 1088 0.98 19.98 -6.95
N TYR A 1089 0.67 20.56 -8.10
CA TYR A 1089 0.89 21.97 -8.43
C TYR A 1089 -0.40 22.73 -8.13
N VAL A 1090 -0.30 23.85 -7.40
CA VAL A 1090 -1.45 24.64 -6.94
C VAL A 1090 -1.23 26.11 -7.26
N SER A 1091 -2.20 26.74 -7.92
CA SER A 1091 -2.27 28.19 -8.08
C SER A 1091 -2.69 28.85 -6.76
N ASP A 1092 -1.70 29.35 -6.03
CA ASP A 1092 -1.84 29.95 -4.71
C ASP A 1092 -2.11 31.46 -4.88
N CYS A 1093 -3.35 31.76 -5.29
CA CYS A 1093 -3.77 32.98 -5.97
C CYS A 1093 -3.44 34.26 -5.18
N ASP A 1094 -3.90 34.36 -3.94
CA ASP A 1094 -3.71 35.53 -3.08
C ASP A 1094 -2.27 35.60 -2.48
N ASN A 1095 -1.44 34.59 -2.73
CA ASN A 1095 -0.01 34.58 -2.42
C ASN A 1095 0.87 34.87 -3.65
N HIS A 1096 0.27 35.17 -4.81
CA HIS A 1096 0.97 35.59 -6.03
C HIS A 1096 2.04 34.58 -6.51
N ARG A 1097 1.74 33.29 -6.38
CA ARG A 1097 2.70 32.19 -6.67
C ARG A 1097 2.01 30.91 -7.14
N VAL A 1098 2.80 30.01 -7.72
CA VAL A 1098 2.42 28.60 -7.90
C VAL A 1098 3.36 27.74 -7.05
N MET A 1099 2.79 26.75 -6.37
CA MET A 1099 3.47 25.91 -5.38
C MET A 1099 3.35 24.43 -5.75
N LYS A 1100 4.44 23.65 -5.60
CA LYS A 1100 4.47 22.19 -5.80
C LYS A 1100 4.61 21.46 -4.46
N TRP A 1101 3.78 20.44 -4.20
CA TRP A 1101 3.89 19.49 -3.08
C TRP A 1101 4.30 18.10 -3.57
N THR A 1102 5.20 17.43 -2.84
CA THR A 1102 5.82 16.15 -3.23
C THR A 1102 5.85 15.14 -2.07
N LYS A 1103 4.67 14.59 -1.72
CA LYS A 1103 4.49 13.55 -0.65
C LYS A 1103 5.13 13.92 0.71
N ARG A 1104 5.30 15.22 0.98
CA ARG A 1104 5.88 15.80 2.20
C ARG A 1104 5.03 17.01 2.62
N ALA A 1105 4.93 17.29 3.92
CA ALA A 1105 4.02 18.29 4.50
C ALA A 1105 4.35 19.78 4.19
N LYS A 1106 5.28 20.06 3.28
CA LYS A 1106 5.75 21.40 2.92
C LYS A 1106 6.01 21.47 1.42
N GLY A 1107 5.45 22.47 0.75
CA GLY A 1107 5.61 22.70 -0.68
C GLY A 1107 6.82 23.59 -0.99
N VAL A 1108 7.07 23.77 -2.28
CA VAL A 1108 8.10 24.66 -2.83
C VAL A 1108 7.49 25.59 -3.88
N VAL A 1109 7.97 26.84 -3.93
CA VAL A 1109 7.57 27.79 -4.99
C VAL A 1109 8.17 27.32 -6.31
N VAL A 1110 7.35 27.24 -7.36
CA VAL A 1110 7.77 26.86 -8.72
C VAL A 1110 7.47 27.92 -9.78
N ALA A 1111 6.65 28.93 -9.45
CA ALA A 1111 6.50 30.15 -10.25
C ALA A 1111 6.10 31.34 -9.36
N GLY A 1112 6.52 32.55 -9.73
CA GLY A 1112 6.24 33.78 -8.97
C GLY A 1112 6.86 33.78 -7.56
N GLY A 1113 6.09 34.25 -6.57
CA GLY A 1113 6.51 34.26 -5.16
C GLY A 1113 7.36 35.46 -4.71
N ASN A 1114 7.83 36.30 -5.64
CA ASN A 1114 8.54 37.56 -5.34
C ASN A 1114 7.57 38.73 -5.08
N GLY A 1115 6.44 38.46 -4.42
CA GLY A 1115 5.33 39.39 -4.23
C GLY A 1115 4.48 39.62 -5.50
N GLN A 1116 3.44 40.45 -5.36
CA GLN A 1116 2.60 40.88 -6.48
C GLN A 1116 3.40 41.78 -7.43
N GLY A 1117 3.28 41.55 -8.73
CA GLY A 1117 3.84 42.46 -9.74
C GLY A 1117 3.78 41.90 -11.16
N ASN A 1118 4.33 42.66 -12.11
CA ASN A 1118 4.30 42.37 -13.54
C ASN A 1118 5.69 42.05 -14.15
N SER A 1119 6.75 42.01 -13.35
CA SER A 1119 8.07 41.58 -13.79
C SER A 1119 8.10 40.08 -14.16
N LEU A 1120 9.22 39.60 -14.71
CA LEU A 1120 9.37 38.19 -15.08
C LEU A 1120 9.56 37.25 -13.87
N THR A 1121 9.84 37.79 -12.67
CA THR A 1121 9.96 37.02 -11.42
C THR A 1121 8.68 37.01 -10.58
N GLN A 1122 7.62 37.70 -11.03
CA GLN A 1122 6.38 37.97 -10.30
C GLN A 1122 5.13 37.53 -11.05
N LEU A 1123 4.02 37.44 -10.30
CA LEU A 1123 2.68 37.13 -10.79
C LEU A 1123 1.66 38.07 -10.12
N SER A 1124 0.45 38.18 -10.67
CA SER A 1124 -0.67 38.91 -10.06
C SER A 1124 -1.96 38.07 -10.13
N TYR A 1125 -2.35 37.53 -8.98
CA TYR A 1125 -3.50 36.62 -8.80
C TYR A 1125 -3.52 35.44 -9.80
N PRO A 1126 -2.44 34.62 -9.88
CA PRO A 1126 -2.37 33.51 -10.83
C PRO A 1126 -3.54 32.53 -10.62
N ARG A 1127 -4.25 32.19 -11.72
CA ARG A 1127 -5.42 31.30 -11.67
C ARG A 1127 -5.16 29.95 -12.32
N GLY A 1128 -5.10 29.86 -13.64
CA GLY A 1128 -4.79 28.59 -14.31
C GLY A 1128 -3.36 28.13 -14.08
N VAL A 1129 -3.18 26.83 -13.85
CA VAL A 1129 -1.87 26.15 -13.87
C VAL A 1129 -1.98 24.90 -14.75
N ALA A 1130 -0.96 24.64 -15.56
CA ALA A 1130 -0.75 23.39 -16.27
C ALA A 1130 0.75 23.07 -16.33
N VAL A 1131 1.12 21.80 -16.45
CA VAL A 1131 2.53 21.39 -16.51
C VAL A 1131 2.73 20.43 -17.70
N ASP A 1132 3.83 20.59 -18.43
CA ASP A 1132 4.17 19.69 -19.55
C ASP A 1132 4.97 18.45 -19.11
N GLN A 1133 5.24 17.55 -20.05
CA GLN A 1133 6.03 16.33 -19.82
C GLN A 1133 7.52 16.59 -19.50
N LEU A 1134 7.97 17.86 -19.50
CA LEU A 1134 9.31 18.25 -19.03
C LEU A 1134 9.28 18.91 -17.64
N GLY A 1135 8.12 19.05 -17.02
CA GLY A 1135 7.97 19.75 -15.73
C GLY A 1135 7.90 21.28 -15.86
N ASN A 1136 7.81 21.84 -17.07
CA ASN A 1136 7.65 23.28 -17.27
C ASN A 1136 6.26 23.72 -16.80
N VAL A 1137 6.20 24.74 -15.93
CA VAL A 1137 4.97 25.23 -15.30
C VAL A 1137 4.40 26.39 -16.09
N TYR A 1138 3.22 26.22 -16.66
CA TYR A 1138 2.46 27.22 -17.40
C TYR A 1138 1.42 27.85 -16.47
N VAL A 1139 1.38 29.18 -16.43
CA VAL A 1139 0.59 29.94 -15.46
C VAL A 1139 -0.22 31.02 -16.17
N ALA A 1140 -1.54 31.05 -15.94
CA ALA A 1140 -2.39 32.16 -16.36
C ALA A 1140 -2.26 33.27 -15.32
N ASP A 1141 -1.45 34.27 -15.67
CA ASP A 1141 -1.11 35.41 -14.85
C ASP A 1141 -2.20 36.49 -15.05
N TYR A 1142 -3.29 36.29 -14.31
CA TYR A 1142 -4.62 36.86 -14.51
C TYR A 1142 -4.62 38.39 -14.69
N ASP A 1143 -4.17 39.14 -13.68
CA ASP A 1143 -4.19 40.62 -13.73
C ASP A 1143 -3.11 41.19 -14.67
N ASN A 1144 -2.04 40.45 -14.94
CA ASN A 1144 -1.02 40.81 -15.93
C ASN A 1144 -1.41 40.45 -17.38
N HIS A 1145 -2.58 39.83 -17.57
CA HIS A 1145 -3.19 39.51 -18.86
C HIS A 1145 -2.26 38.74 -19.82
N ARG A 1146 -1.55 37.75 -19.27
CA ARG A 1146 -0.54 36.95 -19.99
C ARG A 1146 -0.56 35.49 -19.52
N VAL A 1147 -0.07 34.59 -20.36
CA VAL A 1147 0.36 33.25 -19.93
C VAL A 1147 1.88 33.26 -19.85
N MET A 1148 2.40 32.83 -18.71
CA MET A 1148 3.84 32.72 -18.41
C MET A 1148 4.25 31.25 -18.32
N ARG A 1149 5.53 30.96 -18.55
CA ARG A 1149 6.14 29.65 -18.35
C ARG A 1149 7.41 29.76 -17.51
N TRP A 1150 7.51 28.94 -16.46
CA TRP A 1150 8.76 28.67 -15.74
C TRP A 1150 9.27 27.28 -16.12
N CYS A 1151 10.55 27.17 -16.47
CA CYS A 1151 11.23 25.87 -16.59
C CYS A 1151 11.82 25.47 -15.23
N GLU A 1152 12.04 24.18 -14.98
CA GLU A 1152 12.59 23.72 -13.69
C GLU A 1152 13.91 24.44 -13.35
N GLY A 1153 14.03 24.92 -12.11
CA GLY A 1153 15.20 25.69 -11.63
C GLY A 1153 15.28 27.16 -12.11
N SER A 1154 14.36 27.64 -12.95
CA SER A 1154 14.39 29.01 -13.47
C SER A 1154 13.98 30.05 -12.41
N LYS A 1155 14.77 31.12 -12.28
CA LYS A 1155 14.48 32.23 -11.33
C LYS A 1155 13.42 33.21 -11.86
N GLU A 1156 13.23 33.26 -13.17
CA GLU A 1156 12.24 34.08 -13.87
C GLU A 1156 11.50 33.24 -14.92
N GLY A 1157 10.32 33.70 -15.33
CA GLY A 1157 9.49 33.04 -16.33
C GLY A 1157 9.49 33.79 -17.68
N SER A 1158 9.21 33.05 -18.75
CA SER A 1158 9.06 33.60 -20.11
C SER A 1158 7.58 33.83 -20.44
N ILE A 1159 7.23 34.98 -21.02
CA ILE A 1159 5.89 35.22 -21.59
C ILE A 1159 5.69 34.26 -22.78
N VAL A 1160 4.61 33.49 -22.74
CA VAL A 1160 4.23 32.51 -23.76
C VAL A 1160 3.31 33.16 -24.81
N VAL A 1161 2.17 33.67 -24.34
CA VAL A 1161 1.14 34.35 -25.13
C VAL A 1161 0.46 35.44 -24.28
N GLY A 1162 -0.18 36.42 -24.92
CA GLY A 1162 -0.70 37.61 -24.24
C GLY A 1162 0.42 38.60 -23.88
N GLY A 1163 0.23 39.38 -22.82
CA GLY A 1163 1.20 40.37 -22.34
C GLY A 1163 1.26 41.67 -23.14
N ASN A 1164 0.51 41.78 -24.24
CA ASN A 1164 0.40 43.00 -25.06
C ASN A 1164 -0.67 43.99 -24.50
N GLY A 1165 -0.77 44.08 -23.17
CA GLY A 1165 -1.83 44.81 -22.47
C GLY A 1165 -3.21 44.13 -22.49
N LYS A 1166 -4.17 44.79 -21.83
CA LYS A 1166 -5.60 44.39 -21.83
C LYS A 1166 -6.23 44.67 -23.19
N GLY A 1167 -6.95 43.70 -23.76
CA GLY A 1167 -7.76 43.96 -24.94
C GLY A 1167 -8.28 42.72 -25.66
N GLU A 1168 -8.98 42.96 -26.76
CA GLU A 1168 -9.71 41.95 -27.54
C GLU A 1168 -8.95 41.48 -28.80
N GLN A 1169 -7.75 41.97 -29.08
CA GLN A 1169 -6.94 41.47 -30.19
C GLN A 1169 -6.53 39.99 -29.96
N SER A 1170 -6.15 39.27 -31.02
CA SER A 1170 -5.80 37.84 -30.94
C SER A 1170 -4.46 37.56 -30.24
N ASN A 1171 -3.65 38.59 -29.99
CA ASN A 1171 -2.44 38.56 -29.17
C ASN A 1171 -2.64 39.20 -27.77
N GLN A 1172 -3.88 39.56 -27.42
CA GLN A 1172 -4.25 40.16 -26.15
C GLN A 1172 -5.21 39.24 -25.37
N PHE A 1173 -5.25 39.46 -24.06
CA PHE A 1173 -6.22 38.85 -23.15
C PHE A 1173 -6.85 39.92 -22.25
N ASN A 1174 -7.88 39.50 -21.54
CA ASN A 1174 -8.51 40.23 -20.47
C ASN A 1174 -8.77 39.24 -19.33
N CYS A 1175 -7.88 39.24 -18.33
CA CYS A 1175 -7.96 38.37 -17.16
C CYS A 1175 -8.03 36.85 -17.49
N PRO A 1176 -7.00 36.25 -18.14
CA PRO A 1176 -7.03 34.84 -18.53
C PRO A 1176 -7.10 33.89 -17.32
N THR A 1177 -7.85 32.78 -17.45
CA THR A 1177 -8.12 31.84 -16.35
C THR A 1177 -7.67 30.41 -16.66
N GLY A 1178 -8.57 29.51 -17.08
CA GLY A 1178 -8.22 28.11 -17.37
C GLY A 1178 -7.22 27.95 -18.52
N LEU A 1179 -6.37 26.93 -18.41
CA LEU A 1179 -5.39 26.50 -19.43
C LEU A 1179 -5.60 25.02 -19.74
N SER A 1180 -5.50 24.65 -21.02
CA SER A 1180 -5.50 23.24 -21.45
C SER A 1180 -4.67 23.08 -22.72
N PHE A 1181 -4.22 21.87 -23.02
CA PHE A 1181 -3.47 21.52 -24.23
C PHE A 1181 -4.23 20.43 -25.00
N ASP A 1182 -4.02 20.36 -26.33
CA ASP A 1182 -4.38 19.18 -27.11
C ASP A 1182 -3.17 18.25 -27.31
N VAL A 1183 -3.41 17.04 -27.83
CA VAL A 1183 -2.35 16.05 -28.19
C VAL A 1183 -1.32 16.55 -29.21
N GLN A 1184 -1.55 17.68 -29.90
CA GLN A 1184 -0.54 18.32 -30.76
C GLN A 1184 0.23 19.46 -30.06
N GLY A 1185 -0.01 19.68 -28.77
CA GLY A 1185 0.67 20.69 -27.95
C GLY A 1185 0.19 22.12 -28.18
N ASN A 1186 -0.94 22.33 -28.84
CA ASN A 1186 -1.52 23.66 -28.99
C ASN A 1186 -2.13 24.11 -27.66
N LEU A 1187 -1.88 25.36 -27.27
CA LEU A 1187 -2.37 25.92 -26.01
C LEU A 1187 -3.76 26.52 -26.17
N TYR A 1188 -4.70 26.08 -25.35
CA TYR A 1188 -6.04 26.66 -25.21
C TYR A 1188 -6.09 27.52 -23.94
N VAL A 1189 -6.50 28.79 -24.08
CA VAL A 1189 -6.58 29.76 -22.98
C VAL A 1189 -8.02 30.27 -22.86
N VAL A 1190 -8.54 30.28 -21.64
CA VAL A 1190 -9.85 30.87 -21.32
C VAL A 1190 -9.66 32.38 -21.09
N ASP A 1191 -10.05 33.16 -22.08
CA ASP A 1191 -9.97 34.62 -22.08
C ASP A 1191 -11.26 35.20 -21.47
N HIS A 1192 -11.39 34.97 -20.16
CA HIS A 1192 -12.58 35.18 -19.32
C HIS A 1192 -13.24 36.55 -19.51
N GLY A 1193 -12.45 37.63 -19.47
CA GLY A 1193 -12.93 39.01 -19.62
C GLY A 1193 -13.31 39.40 -21.05
N ASN A 1194 -13.02 38.56 -22.03
CA ASN A 1194 -13.43 38.71 -23.43
C ASN A 1194 -14.47 37.65 -23.86
N ALA A 1195 -15.03 36.91 -22.90
CA ALA A 1195 -16.05 35.87 -23.11
C ALA A 1195 -15.70 34.86 -24.24
N ARG A 1196 -14.44 34.43 -24.33
CA ARG A 1196 -13.96 33.56 -25.42
C ARG A 1196 -12.89 32.55 -25.01
N ILE A 1197 -12.73 31.52 -25.82
CA ILE A 1197 -11.62 30.56 -25.76
C ILE A 1197 -10.69 30.82 -26.95
N GLN A 1198 -9.41 31.04 -26.71
CA GLN A 1198 -8.40 31.20 -27.76
C GLN A 1198 -7.48 29.97 -27.84
N LYS A 1199 -7.32 29.42 -29.05
CA LYS A 1199 -6.30 28.40 -29.36
C LYS A 1199 -5.10 29.06 -30.00
N PHE A 1200 -3.93 28.87 -29.40
CA PHE A 1200 -2.64 29.26 -29.94
C PHE A 1200 -1.96 28.01 -30.49
N HIS A 1201 -1.60 28.05 -31.77
CA HIS A 1201 -0.91 26.92 -32.39
C HIS A 1201 0.55 26.90 -31.94
N ILE A 1202 1.07 25.70 -31.68
CA ILE A 1202 2.51 25.48 -31.51
C ILE A 1202 3.23 25.99 -32.77
N ASP A 1203 4.30 26.77 -32.60
CA ASP A 1203 5.15 27.18 -33.72
C ASP A 1203 6.25 26.13 -33.91
N LEU A 1204 6.28 25.53 -35.09
CA LEU A 1204 7.18 24.44 -35.46
C LEU A 1204 8.42 24.95 -36.23
N ASN A 1205 8.62 26.28 -36.24
CA ASN A 1205 9.69 27.02 -36.92
C ASN A 1205 10.69 27.61 -35.92
#